data_AF-A0A3Q2D4X2-F1
#
_entry.id   AF-A0A3Q2D4X2-F1
#
_cell.length_a   1.000
_cell.length_b   1.000
_cell.length_c   1.000
_cell.angle_alpha   90.00
_cell.angle_beta   90.00
_cell.angle_gamma   90.00
#
_symmetry.space_group_name_H-M   'P 1'
#
loop_
_entity.id
_entity.type
_entity.pdbx_description
1 polymer ?
#
loop_
_entity_poly.entity_id
_entity_poly.type
_entity_poly.pdbx_seq_one_letter_code
_entity_poly.pdbx_strand_id
1 'polypeptide(L)'
;MKTSASEDLGCRRGDFSRKHYGSVELLISSDADGAIHRAGRFRVENGSLDEVPTFCGVLHNIHHHAFLFFSSVHQNYVGTDAEKNPFYLSVVLSDQNNQRVPQYRAILWRKTGTLKISLPYSPTKTLSVKSILSAMNMDRFEKGPREILNPEIQKVRGSVNFKFGVLYAKDGQLTDDEMFSNETGSENFDKFLNLLGDTITLQGWAGYRGGLDTKNDTTGLQSIYTVYQGHELMFHVSTMLPYSKENKQQVERKRHIGNDIVTIVFQEGDEVSSSFKPSMIRSHFTHIFALVRYNSQNDSYRLKIFSEESVPLFGPPLPSPPVFTDHHEFRDFLLVKLINGEKATLETPTFAQKRQRTLDMLIRSLYQDLMPDLHKNMLNRRSFSDVLPESPKSARKKEEARQAEFVRIGQVKSQTHQHCPWESQSFCSTFPYDIVCADSWGQSLLVATDTAGVMIWDDVQVFDKTIAVKQMHILEPQDLLITRADKGKDARLYVFRLGAIKRGLEERQLVRSKCDCRENKLEKTKGCHLYSINTHHGSELRIVAAIRTKLLLITRKHPRFSAVASGTESPVEEFQYIREICLCDPPVVMALVDGPTGENDNMICVAYKHQFDLINESTGDAYRLHHVDANRVNFVAAIDVYEDGEAGLLLCYNYICYYKKVCPFNGSTPMIQSNTSDFHFSWNQMPNAIGR
;
A
#
# COMPACT_ATOMS: atom_id res chain seq x y z
N MET A 1 44.60 -29.59 -46.46
CA MET A 1 44.09 -29.96 -47.80
C MET A 1 43.12 -31.13 -47.61
N LYS A 2 42.03 -31.10 -48.41
CA LYS A 2 40.99 -32.12 -48.69
C LYS A 2 41.21 -33.51 -48.07
N THR A 3 40.19 -34.16 -47.49
CA THR A 3 39.11 -34.94 -48.16
C THR A 3 38.35 -35.68 -47.05
N SER A 4 37.10 -36.18 -47.13
CA SER A 4 35.99 -36.21 -48.09
C SER A 4 34.84 -37.00 -47.42
N ALA A 5 33.59 -36.78 -47.87
CA ALA A 5 32.55 -37.76 -48.28
C ALA A 5 32.38 -39.06 -47.44
N SER A 6 31.20 -39.64 -47.18
CA SER A 6 29.81 -39.51 -47.64
C SER A 6 29.01 -40.66 -46.96
N GLU A 7 27.69 -40.70 -47.20
CA GLU A 7 26.75 -41.84 -47.10
C GLU A 7 26.18 -42.19 -45.71
N ASP A 8 24.95 -42.67 -45.57
CA ASP A 8 23.65 -42.42 -46.21
C ASP A 8 22.62 -43.21 -45.37
N LEU A 9 21.39 -42.69 -45.29
CA LEU A 9 20.11 -43.42 -45.18
C LEU A 9 19.85 -44.48 -44.08
N GLY A 10 18.72 -44.30 -43.36
CA GLY A 10 17.79 -45.42 -43.13
C GLY A 10 17.21 -45.65 -41.72
N CYS A 11 16.13 -44.93 -41.42
CA CYS A 11 14.86 -45.48 -40.89
C CYS A 11 14.78 -46.20 -39.51
N ARG A 12 14.17 -45.47 -38.56
CA ARG A 12 13.04 -45.85 -37.67
C ARG A 12 13.24 -46.75 -36.43
N ARG A 13 12.78 -46.16 -35.31
CA ARG A 13 12.31 -46.66 -33.99
C ARG A 13 13.37 -46.81 -32.89
N GLY A 14 13.25 -45.94 -31.88
CA GLY A 14 13.91 -46.06 -30.58
C GLY A 14 13.78 -44.78 -29.74
N ASP A 15 12.93 -44.81 -28.73
CA ASP A 15 13.05 -44.15 -27.42
C ASP A 15 13.47 -42.67 -27.33
N PHE A 16 12.48 -41.80 -27.10
CA PHE A 16 12.72 -40.46 -26.54
C PHE A 16 13.07 -40.56 -25.05
N SER A 17 14.37 -40.71 -24.79
CA SER A 17 14.98 -40.54 -23.47
C SER A 17 15.13 -39.06 -23.14
N ARG A 18 14.72 -38.72 -21.92
CA ARG A 18 14.93 -37.43 -21.24
C ARG A 18 16.41 -37.07 -21.24
N LYS A 19 16.77 -35.92 -21.83
CA LYS A 19 17.89 -35.05 -21.40
C LYS A 19 17.85 -33.75 -22.20
N HIS A 20 18.35 -32.69 -21.57
CA HIS A 20 18.45 -31.28 -21.99
C HIS A 20 17.33 -30.37 -21.47
N TYR A 21 17.40 -30.03 -20.19
CA TYR A 21 17.26 -28.63 -19.78
C TYR A 21 18.59 -28.18 -19.18
N GLY A 22 19.06 -27.04 -19.66
CA GLY A 22 20.42 -26.53 -19.51
C GLY A 22 20.78 -26.15 -18.09
N SER A 23 22.05 -26.41 -17.79
CA SER A 23 22.82 -25.97 -16.64
C SER A 23 22.95 -24.44 -16.61
N VAL A 24 22.79 -23.85 -15.42
CA VAL A 24 23.61 -22.73 -14.98
C VAL A 24 24.16 -23.13 -13.62
N GLU A 25 25.47 -23.32 -13.58
CA GLU A 25 26.26 -23.68 -12.42
C GLU A 25 26.19 -22.56 -11.37
N LEU A 26 26.03 -22.97 -10.11
CA LEU A 26 26.21 -22.12 -8.94
C LEU A 26 27.66 -21.66 -8.88
N LEU A 27 27.90 -20.35 -9.02
CA LEU A 27 29.19 -19.73 -8.71
C LEU A 27 29.42 -19.82 -7.20
N ILE A 28 30.43 -20.59 -6.82
CA ILE A 28 30.98 -20.67 -5.47
C ILE A 28 31.99 -19.53 -5.35
N SER A 29 31.78 -18.58 -4.43
CA SER A 29 32.80 -17.61 -4.00
C SER A 29 33.35 -17.99 -2.63
N SER A 30 34.67 -17.98 -2.48
CA SER A 30 35.39 -18.27 -1.23
C SER A 30 36.12 -17.01 -0.73
N ASP A 31 36.02 -16.71 0.56
CA ASP A 31 36.92 -15.76 1.22
C ASP A 31 38.23 -16.43 1.68
N ALA A 32 39.21 -15.60 2.02
CA ALA A 32 40.62 -15.95 2.21
C ALA A 32 40.91 -17.02 3.30
N ASP A 33 39.93 -17.43 4.11
CA ASP A 33 40.06 -18.42 5.18
C ASP A 33 39.41 -19.79 4.89
N GLY A 34 38.92 -20.03 3.67
CA GLY A 34 38.56 -21.38 3.20
C GLY A 34 37.35 -22.06 3.87
N ALA A 35 36.53 -21.34 4.64
CA ALA A 35 35.28 -21.85 5.17
C ALA A 35 34.15 -21.82 4.12
N ILE A 36 33.58 -22.97 3.78
CA ILE A 36 32.44 -23.10 2.84
C ILE A 36 31.15 -22.72 3.56
N HIS A 37 30.66 -21.49 3.37
CA HIS A 37 29.30 -21.12 3.73
C HIS A 37 28.40 -21.18 2.49
N ARG A 38 27.42 -22.09 2.48
CA ARG A 38 26.31 -22.04 1.50
C ARG A 38 25.46 -20.82 1.83
N ALA A 39 25.61 -19.72 1.09
CA ALA A 39 24.65 -18.62 1.11
C ALA A 39 23.26 -19.20 0.81
N GLY A 40 22.32 -19.04 1.75
CA GLY A 40 21.03 -19.71 1.69
C GLY A 40 20.10 -19.03 0.70
N ARG A 41 19.46 -19.79 -0.20
CA ARG A 41 18.43 -19.33 -1.16
C ARG A 41 17.29 -18.49 -0.52
N PHE A 42 17.09 -18.57 0.79
CA PHE A 42 15.96 -17.97 1.51
C PHE A 42 16.43 -17.00 2.60
N ARG A 43 15.84 -15.80 2.60
CA ARG A 43 15.87 -14.84 3.69
C ARG A 43 14.87 -15.25 4.78
N VAL A 44 15.15 -14.90 6.03
CA VAL A 44 14.28 -15.23 7.18
C VAL A 44 13.81 -13.95 7.87
N GLU A 45 12.49 -13.79 8.00
CA GLU A 45 11.86 -12.75 8.82
C GLU A 45 11.49 -13.37 10.18
N ASN A 46 12.15 -12.92 11.25
CA ASN A 46 11.95 -13.41 12.62
C ASN A 46 11.47 -12.31 13.60
N GLY A 47 11.19 -11.10 13.11
CA GLY A 47 10.77 -9.96 13.96
C GLY A 47 11.89 -9.37 14.84
N SER A 48 13.17 -9.62 14.56
CA SER A 48 14.30 -8.97 15.26
C SER A 48 14.58 -7.57 14.68
N LEU A 49 14.87 -6.61 15.55
CA LEU A 49 15.13 -5.19 15.24
C LEU A 49 16.37 -4.92 14.36
N ASP A 50 17.20 -5.92 14.08
CA ASP A 50 18.51 -5.74 13.44
C ASP A 50 18.49 -5.64 11.90
N GLU A 51 17.35 -5.84 11.26
CA GLU A 51 17.18 -5.58 9.82
C GLU A 51 15.81 -4.96 9.59
N VAL A 52 15.74 -3.64 9.40
CA VAL A 52 14.53 -2.97 8.91
C VAL A 52 14.51 -3.16 7.38
N PRO A 53 13.61 -4.00 6.84
CA PRO A 53 13.58 -4.23 5.41
C PRO A 53 12.70 -3.13 4.78
N THR A 54 13.23 -2.44 3.78
CA THR A 54 12.53 -1.44 2.95
C THR A 54 11.22 -2.01 2.40
N PHE A 55 10.06 -1.62 2.96
CA PHE A 55 8.75 -2.06 2.47
C PHE A 55 8.29 -1.19 1.30
N CYS A 56 8.26 -1.77 0.10
CA CYS A 56 7.45 -1.22 -0.98
C CYS A 56 5.99 -1.56 -0.68
N GLY A 57 5.18 -0.56 -0.32
CA GLY A 57 3.75 -0.72 -0.05
C GLY A 57 2.97 -1.16 -1.30
N VAL A 58 2.94 -2.46 -1.58
CA VAL A 58 2.09 -3.03 -2.64
C VAL A 58 0.74 -3.41 -2.07
N LEU A 59 -0.03 -2.39 -1.66
CA LEU A 59 -1.49 -2.49 -1.61
C LEU A 59 -2.13 -1.29 -2.31
N HIS A 60 -1.64 -1.00 -3.52
CA HIS A 60 -2.34 -0.11 -4.42
C HIS A 60 -3.59 -0.79 -4.96
N ASN A 61 -4.73 -0.55 -4.32
CA ASN A 61 -6.03 -0.29 -4.96
C ASN A 61 -6.42 -1.17 -6.17
N ILE A 62 -6.10 -2.48 -6.13
CA ILE A 62 -6.41 -3.38 -7.24
C ILE A 62 -7.93 -3.58 -7.35
N HIS A 63 -8.64 -3.54 -6.21
CA HIS A 63 -10.02 -4.03 -6.04
C HIS A 63 -11.11 -2.98 -6.27
N HIS A 64 -10.93 -1.72 -5.84
CA HIS A 64 -11.94 -0.68 -6.08
C HIS A 64 -12.26 -0.54 -7.57
N HIS A 65 -11.22 -0.55 -8.42
CA HIS A 65 -11.42 -0.44 -9.85
C HIS A 65 -12.21 -1.64 -10.40
N ALA A 66 -11.76 -2.87 -10.17
CA ALA A 66 -12.43 -4.06 -10.74
C ALA A 66 -13.89 -4.23 -10.25
N PHE A 67 -14.16 -3.92 -8.97
CA PHE A 67 -15.51 -4.02 -8.39
C PHE A 67 -16.47 -2.94 -8.95
N LEU A 68 -15.96 -1.72 -9.20
CA LEU A 68 -16.75 -0.64 -9.82
C LEU A 68 -17.08 -0.94 -11.29
N PHE A 69 -16.14 -1.52 -12.05
CA PHE A 69 -16.40 -1.95 -13.43
C PHE A 69 -17.47 -3.06 -13.50
N PHE A 70 -17.62 -3.89 -12.47
CA PHE A 70 -18.65 -4.94 -12.43
C PHE A 70 -20.05 -4.41 -12.05
N SER A 71 -20.11 -3.39 -11.20
CA SER A 71 -21.36 -2.80 -10.70
C SER A 71 -21.89 -1.64 -11.55
N SER A 72 -21.11 -1.17 -12.53
CA SER A 72 -21.43 0.00 -13.36
C SER A 72 -21.32 -0.30 -14.86
N VAL A 73 -22.18 0.34 -15.65
CA VAL A 73 -22.09 0.30 -17.12
C VAL A 73 -20.78 0.97 -17.55
N HIS A 74 -19.94 0.24 -18.29
CA HIS A 74 -18.62 0.70 -18.73
C HIS A 74 -18.38 0.41 -20.22
N GLN A 75 -17.45 1.16 -20.82
CA GLN A 75 -17.12 1.05 -22.24
C GLN A 75 -15.80 0.30 -22.42
N ASN A 76 -15.78 -0.64 -23.37
CA ASN A 76 -14.60 -1.44 -23.69
C ASN A 76 -14.09 -1.08 -25.08
N TYR A 77 -12.77 -1.02 -25.24
CA TYR A 77 -12.10 -0.72 -26.49
C TYR A 77 -10.99 -1.72 -26.77
N VAL A 78 -10.74 -2.01 -28.04
CA VAL A 78 -9.61 -2.81 -28.51
C VAL A 78 -8.84 -2.05 -29.58
N GLY A 79 -7.51 -2.18 -29.56
CA GLY A 79 -6.66 -1.60 -30.59
C GLY A 79 -5.34 -2.36 -30.73
N THR A 80 -4.52 -1.90 -31.66
CA THR A 80 -3.13 -2.34 -31.83
C THR A 80 -2.19 -1.16 -31.67
N ASP A 81 -1.11 -1.35 -30.90
CA ASP A 81 -0.05 -0.36 -30.78
C ASP A 81 0.76 -0.23 -32.10
N ALA A 82 1.76 0.66 -32.12
CA ALA A 82 2.61 0.87 -33.29
C ALA A 82 3.42 -0.38 -33.72
N GLU A 83 3.60 -1.34 -32.82
CA GLU A 83 4.31 -2.60 -33.06
C GLU A 83 3.34 -3.76 -33.40
N LYS A 84 2.06 -3.47 -33.64
CA LYS A 84 1.01 -4.47 -33.89
C LYS A 84 0.72 -5.38 -32.70
N ASN A 85 1.02 -4.96 -31.47
CA ASN A 85 0.57 -5.69 -30.28
C ASN A 85 -0.86 -5.26 -29.92
N PRO A 86 -1.78 -6.21 -29.71
CA PRO A 86 -3.13 -5.90 -29.27
C PRO A 86 -3.15 -5.36 -27.84
N PHE A 87 -4.10 -4.46 -27.57
CA PHE A 87 -4.41 -3.96 -26.24
C PHE A 87 -5.92 -3.82 -26.03
N TYR A 88 -6.35 -3.86 -24.77
CA TYR A 88 -7.73 -3.60 -24.37
C TYR A 88 -7.79 -2.43 -23.41
N LEU A 89 -8.82 -1.61 -23.51
CA LEU A 89 -9.06 -0.51 -22.60
C LEU A 89 -10.51 -0.55 -22.13
N SER A 90 -10.74 -0.58 -20.84
CA SER A 90 -12.06 -0.40 -20.24
C SER A 90 -12.10 0.96 -19.56
N VAL A 91 -13.16 1.73 -19.79
CA VAL A 91 -13.38 3.05 -19.20
C VAL A 91 -14.76 3.10 -18.54
N VAL A 92 -14.81 3.55 -17.30
CA VAL A 92 -16.06 3.78 -16.56
C VAL A 92 -16.07 5.21 -16.03
N LEU A 93 -17.22 5.87 -16.12
CA LEU A 93 -17.47 7.11 -15.38
C LEU A 93 -18.05 6.72 -14.03
N SER A 94 -17.32 7.00 -12.95
CA SER A 94 -17.75 6.68 -11.60
C SER A 94 -18.14 7.96 -10.86
N ASP A 95 -19.36 7.96 -10.33
CA ASP A 95 -19.91 9.04 -9.50
C ASP A 95 -19.64 8.81 -8.00
N GLN A 96 -19.04 7.67 -7.65
CA GLN A 96 -19.02 7.13 -6.29
C GLN A 96 -17.62 7.17 -5.66
N ASN A 97 -17.16 8.37 -5.33
CA ASN A 97 -16.24 8.54 -4.20
C ASN A 97 -16.85 9.56 -3.23
N ASN A 98 -16.46 9.48 -1.95
CA ASN A 98 -16.82 10.38 -0.83
C ASN A 98 -16.60 11.90 -1.09
N GLN A 99 -16.15 12.31 -2.28
CA GLN A 99 -15.83 13.69 -2.66
C GLN A 99 -16.81 14.33 -3.66
N ARG A 100 -17.88 13.64 -4.10
CA ARG A 100 -18.91 14.17 -5.05
C ARG A 100 -18.35 14.69 -6.40
N VAL A 101 -17.14 14.31 -6.82
CA VAL A 101 -16.59 14.67 -8.15
C VAL A 101 -16.58 13.43 -9.04
N PRO A 102 -17.27 13.43 -10.20
CA PRO A 102 -17.23 12.30 -11.12
C PRO A 102 -15.81 12.10 -11.67
N GLN A 103 -15.42 10.86 -11.95
CA GLN A 103 -14.09 10.54 -12.48
C GLN A 103 -14.16 9.48 -13.58
N TYR A 104 -13.35 9.65 -14.63
CA TYR A 104 -13.05 8.57 -15.56
C TYR A 104 -12.06 7.62 -14.90
N ARG A 105 -12.47 6.38 -14.67
CA ARG A 105 -11.54 5.30 -14.29
C ARG A 105 -11.28 4.46 -15.51
N ALA A 106 -10.02 4.14 -15.78
CA ALA A 106 -9.64 3.39 -16.95
C ALA A 106 -8.63 2.28 -16.62
N ILE A 107 -8.83 1.11 -17.22
CA ILE A 107 -7.95 -0.06 -17.12
C ILE A 107 -7.48 -0.43 -18.51
N LEU A 108 -6.18 -0.52 -18.70
CA LEU A 108 -5.53 -0.84 -19.98
C LEU A 108 -4.74 -2.14 -19.84
N TRP A 109 -5.11 -3.17 -20.60
CA TRP A 109 -4.41 -4.44 -20.66
C TRP A 109 -3.50 -4.50 -21.89
N ARG A 110 -2.23 -4.83 -21.68
CA ARG A 110 -1.19 -4.98 -22.71
C ARG A 110 -0.40 -6.26 -22.49
N LYS A 111 0.39 -6.67 -23.49
CA LYS A 111 1.33 -7.80 -23.34
C LYS A 111 2.26 -7.62 -22.13
N THR A 112 2.65 -6.38 -21.81
CA THR A 112 3.56 -6.03 -20.70
C THR A 112 2.89 -5.96 -19.33
N GLY A 113 1.56 -6.09 -19.25
CA GLY A 113 0.82 -5.99 -18.00
C GLY A 113 -0.40 -5.09 -18.10
N THR A 114 -1.02 -4.84 -16.94
CA THR A 114 -2.21 -3.99 -16.82
C THR A 114 -1.84 -2.65 -16.21
N LEU A 115 -2.25 -1.54 -16.83
CA LEU A 115 -2.19 -0.20 -16.26
C LEU A 115 -3.58 0.25 -15.81
N LYS A 116 -3.63 1.02 -14.73
CA LYS A 116 -4.88 1.59 -14.20
C LYS A 116 -4.65 3.06 -13.92
N ILE A 117 -5.60 3.91 -14.31
CA ILE A 117 -5.58 5.34 -13.98
C ILE A 117 -6.99 5.79 -13.55
N SER A 118 -7.03 6.88 -12.80
CA SER A 118 -8.23 7.68 -12.58
C SER A 118 -7.96 9.08 -13.10
N LEU A 119 -8.90 9.66 -13.85
CA LEU A 119 -8.79 10.99 -14.43
C LEU A 119 -10.02 11.82 -14.03
N PRO A 120 -9.88 13.12 -13.78
CA PRO A 120 -11.00 13.97 -13.41
C PRO A 120 -12.01 14.07 -14.56
N TYR A 121 -13.30 13.99 -14.25
CA TYR A 121 -14.36 14.31 -15.21
C TYR A 121 -14.76 15.77 -15.06
N SER A 122 -14.79 16.48 -16.19
CA SER A 122 -15.38 17.81 -16.27
C SER A 122 -16.50 17.81 -17.31
N PRO A 123 -17.72 18.27 -16.98
CA PRO A 123 -18.81 18.41 -17.94
C PRO A 123 -18.47 19.30 -19.14
N THR A 124 -17.51 20.24 -18.97
CA THR A 124 -17.08 21.17 -20.01
C THR A 124 -15.89 20.67 -20.82
N LYS A 125 -15.19 19.62 -20.37
CA LYS A 125 -13.99 19.07 -21.02
C LYS A 125 -13.99 17.54 -20.89
N THR A 126 -14.81 16.88 -21.70
CA THR A 126 -14.86 15.43 -21.80
C THR A 126 -13.56 14.87 -22.39
N LEU A 127 -13.06 13.77 -21.83
CA LEU A 127 -11.81 13.15 -22.30
C LEU A 127 -12.09 12.14 -23.40
N SER A 128 -11.34 12.22 -24.51
CA SER A 128 -11.40 11.21 -25.56
C SER A 128 -10.62 9.95 -25.15
N VAL A 129 -10.95 8.79 -25.75
CA VAL A 129 -10.18 7.55 -25.59
C VAL A 129 -8.69 7.76 -25.89
N LYS A 130 -8.37 8.58 -26.90
CA LYS A 130 -6.99 8.92 -27.25
C LYS A 130 -6.29 9.71 -26.14
N SER A 131 -7.00 10.64 -25.50
CA SER A 131 -6.49 11.42 -24.37
C SER A 131 -6.25 10.53 -23.14
N ILE A 132 -7.14 9.57 -22.90
CA ILE A 132 -6.99 8.57 -21.82
C ILE A 132 -5.78 7.67 -22.10
N LEU A 133 -5.62 7.16 -23.32
CA LEU A 133 -4.46 6.36 -23.72
C LEU A 133 -3.16 7.15 -23.66
N SER A 134 -3.16 8.42 -24.08
CA SER A 134 -2.02 9.32 -23.96
C SER A 134 -1.60 9.52 -22.50
N ALA A 135 -2.56 9.69 -21.58
CA ALA A 135 -2.30 9.73 -20.14
C ALA A 135 -1.74 8.40 -19.58
N MET A 136 -1.89 7.29 -20.29
CA MET A 136 -1.27 5.98 -19.98
C MET A 136 0.03 5.73 -20.75
N ASN A 137 0.63 6.78 -21.32
CA ASN A 137 1.84 6.71 -22.17
C ASN A 137 1.65 5.86 -23.44
N MET A 138 0.48 5.95 -24.09
CA MET A 138 0.16 5.32 -25.38
C MET A 138 -0.28 6.33 -26.43
N ASP A 139 0.69 6.98 -27.07
CA ASP A 139 0.44 8.00 -28.10
C ASP A 139 0.43 7.47 -29.54
N ARG A 140 0.98 6.25 -29.77
CA ARG A 140 1.14 5.66 -31.11
C ARG A 140 0.42 4.32 -31.23
N PHE A 141 -0.55 4.26 -32.14
CA PHE A 141 -1.34 3.07 -32.48
C PHE A 141 -1.67 3.07 -33.98
N GLU A 142 -1.75 1.90 -34.63
CA GLU A 142 -1.93 1.81 -36.09
C GLU A 142 -3.29 2.34 -36.55
N LYS A 143 -4.34 1.95 -35.84
CA LYS A 143 -5.73 2.35 -36.08
C LYS A 143 -6.34 2.76 -34.76
N GLY A 144 -7.25 3.73 -34.79
CA GLY A 144 -7.95 4.17 -33.58
C GLY A 144 -8.61 2.99 -32.84
N PRO A 145 -8.58 2.97 -31.49
CA PRO A 145 -9.24 1.94 -30.70
C PRO A 145 -10.71 1.81 -31.09
N ARG A 146 -11.20 0.59 -31.26
CA ARG A 146 -12.59 0.28 -31.60
C ARG A 146 -13.37 -0.07 -30.34
N GLU A 147 -14.55 0.52 -30.17
CA GLU A 147 -15.44 0.15 -29.08
C GLU A 147 -15.97 -1.27 -29.31
N ILE A 148 -16.02 -2.06 -28.23
CA ILE A 148 -16.52 -3.43 -28.21
C ILE A 148 -17.74 -3.49 -27.30
N LEU A 149 -18.82 -4.05 -27.83
CA LEU A 149 -20.09 -4.23 -27.12
C LEU A 149 -20.29 -5.66 -26.62
N ASN A 150 -19.31 -6.55 -26.79
CA ASN A 150 -19.43 -7.95 -26.40
C ASN A 150 -19.44 -8.09 -24.86
N PRO A 151 -20.52 -8.62 -24.26
CA PRO A 151 -20.64 -8.77 -22.80
C PRO A 151 -19.65 -9.77 -22.19
N GLU A 152 -19.06 -10.70 -22.96
CA GLU A 152 -18.06 -11.65 -22.45
C GLU A 152 -16.78 -10.94 -21.94
N ILE A 153 -16.46 -9.75 -22.45
CA ILE A 153 -15.32 -8.94 -21.97
C ILE A 153 -15.61 -8.36 -20.58
N GLN A 154 -16.88 -8.09 -20.27
CA GLN A 154 -17.29 -7.63 -18.94
C GLN A 154 -17.17 -8.73 -17.88
N LYS A 155 -17.09 -10.01 -18.30
CA LYS A 155 -16.90 -11.16 -17.42
C LYS A 155 -15.44 -11.46 -17.06
N VAL A 156 -14.47 -10.65 -17.52
CA VAL A 156 -13.07 -10.80 -17.10
C VAL A 156 -12.97 -10.42 -15.62
N ARG A 157 -13.32 -11.37 -14.75
CA ARG A 157 -13.32 -11.26 -13.29
C ARG A 157 -11.92 -10.82 -12.87
N GLY A 158 -11.83 -9.62 -12.32
CA GLY A 158 -10.62 -9.13 -11.65
C GLY A 158 -10.36 -9.79 -10.28
N SER A 159 -11.11 -10.84 -9.91
CA SER A 159 -10.85 -11.61 -8.70
C SER A 159 -9.58 -12.42 -8.90
N VAL A 160 -8.50 -12.01 -8.23
CA VAL A 160 -7.29 -12.82 -8.13
C VAL A 160 -7.59 -13.87 -7.06
N ASN A 161 -7.77 -15.12 -7.48
CA ASN A 161 -7.96 -16.23 -6.56
C ASN A 161 -6.59 -16.80 -6.17
N PHE A 162 -6.43 -17.25 -4.94
CA PHE A 162 -5.16 -17.72 -4.38
C PHE A 162 -5.25 -19.18 -3.98
N LYS A 163 -4.11 -19.86 -4.04
CA LYS A 163 -3.97 -21.22 -3.56
C LYS A 163 -2.70 -21.34 -2.72
N PHE A 164 -2.83 -21.90 -1.53
CA PHE A 164 -1.73 -22.01 -0.59
C PHE A 164 -1.55 -23.46 -0.14
N GLY A 165 -0.31 -23.91 -0.10
CA GLY A 165 0.02 -25.21 0.48
C GLY A 165 -0.08 -25.15 1.99
N VAL A 166 -0.55 -26.22 2.64
CA VAL A 166 -0.48 -26.39 4.09
C VAL A 166 0.15 -27.74 4.38
N LEU A 167 1.36 -27.72 4.93
CA LEU A 167 2.13 -28.90 5.28
C LEU A 167 2.20 -29.05 6.79
N TYR A 168 1.80 -30.22 7.27
CA TYR A 168 1.94 -30.58 8.68
C TYR A 168 3.27 -31.30 8.94
N ALA A 169 4.06 -30.78 9.86
CA ALA A 169 5.36 -31.32 10.25
C ALA A 169 5.34 -31.70 11.74
N LYS A 170 5.46 -33.01 12.01
CA LYS A 170 5.56 -33.54 13.38
C LYS A 170 6.92 -33.21 13.98
N ASP A 171 7.00 -33.24 15.31
CA ASP A 171 8.26 -33.01 16.01
C ASP A 171 9.34 -34.02 15.57
N GLY A 172 10.54 -33.52 15.35
CA GLY A 172 11.70 -34.31 14.89
C GLY A 172 11.73 -34.70 13.40
N GLN A 173 10.73 -34.37 12.58
CA GLN A 173 10.78 -34.63 11.13
C GLN A 173 11.73 -33.68 10.42
N LEU A 174 12.58 -34.21 9.52
CA LEU A 174 13.65 -33.43 8.86
C LEU A 174 13.62 -33.53 7.33
N THR A 175 12.79 -34.42 6.77
CA THR A 175 12.72 -34.65 5.32
C THR A 175 11.32 -34.38 4.77
N ASP A 176 11.24 -33.97 3.51
CA ASP A 176 9.96 -33.77 2.82
C ASP A 176 9.14 -35.07 2.77
N ASP A 177 9.77 -36.20 2.47
CA ASP A 177 9.09 -37.50 2.41
C ASP A 177 8.39 -37.87 3.73
N GLU A 178 8.99 -37.57 4.89
CA GLU A 178 8.38 -37.77 6.21
C GLU A 178 7.16 -36.87 6.42
N MET A 179 7.32 -35.57 6.15
CA MET A 179 6.25 -34.58 6.35
C MET A 179 5.04 -34.85 5.43
N PHE A 180 5.29 -35.15 4.15
CA PHE A 180 4.22 -35.48 3.20
C PHE A 180 3.55 -36.83 3.49
N SER A 181 4.20 -37.74 4.22
CA SER A 181 3.63 -39.03 4.61
C SER A 181 2.73 -38.96 5.84
N ASN A 182 2.57 -37.80 6.48
CA ASN A 182 1.65 -37.64 7.60
C ASN A 182 0.19 -37.80 7.15
N GLU A 183 -0.48 -38.87 7.61
CA GLU A 183 -1.89 -39.15 7.27
C GLU A 183 -2.85 -38.30 8.08
N THR A 184 -2.56 -38.09 9.37
CA THR A 184 -3.41 -37.32 10.30
C THR A 184 -2.61 -36.19 10.94
N GLY A 185 -3.33 -35.10 11.25
CA GLY A 185 -2.83 -33.99 12.06
C GLY A 185 -3.00 -34.22 13.56
N SER A 186 -2.64 -33.22 14.36
CA SER A 186 -3.00 -33.14 15.78
C SER A 186 -4.18 -32.21 16.03
N GLU A 187 -4.72 -32.24 17.24
CA GLU A 187 -5.79 -31.33 17.65
C GLU A 187 -5.43 -29.85 17.47
N ASN A 188 -4.17 -29.47 17.70
CA ASN A 188 -3.71 -28.10 17.51
C ASN A 188 -3.62 -27.73 16.02
N PHE A 189 -3.27 -28.69 15.16
CA PHE A 189 -3.32 -28.52 13.72
C PHE A 189 -4.77 -28.35 13.23
N ASP A 190 -5.70 -29.17 13.73
CA ASP A 190 -7.12 -29.07 13.36
C ASP A 190 -7.73 -27.73 13.82
N LYS A 191 -7.38 -27.24 15.02
CA LYS A 191 -7.73 -25.89 15.48
C LYS A 191 -7.21 -24.81 14.53
N PHE A 192 -5.96 -24.93 14.09
CA PHE A 192 -5.37 -24.00 13.12
C PHE A 192 -6.08 -24.06 11.75
N LEU A 193 -6.44 -25.24 11.25
CA LEU A 193 -7.20 -25.38 10.01
C LEU A 193 -8.57 -24.71 10.09
N ASN A 194 -9.29 -24.89 11.21
CA ASN A 194 -10.58 -24.23 11.46
C ASN A 194 -10.43 -22.71 11.59
N LEU A 195 -9.28 -22.22 12.05
CA LEU A 195 -8.98 -20.79 12.08
C LEU A 195 -8.76 -20.23 10.66
N LEU A 196 -8.12 -20.98 9.76
CA LEU A 196 -7.84 -20.52 8.39
C LEU A 196 -9.12 -20.32 7.56
N GLY A 197 -10.08 -21.24 7.67
CA GLY A 197 -11.30 -21.18 6.88
C GLY A 197 -12.25 -22.35 7.12
N ASP A 198 -13.29 -22.43 6.29
CA ASP A 198 -14.32 -23.44 6.37
C ASP A 198 -13.87 -24.75 5.71
N THR A 199 -14.21 -25.89 6.34
CA THR A 199 -14.05 -27.20 5.69
C THR A 199 -15.16 -27.39 4.66
N ILE A 200 -14.77 -27.58 3.40
CA ILE A 200 -15.68 -27.78 2.28
C ILE A 200 -15.60 -29.21 1.75
N THR A 201 -16.69 -29.70 1.16
CA THR A 201 -16.68 -30.95 0.38
C THR A 201 -16.30 -30.63 -1.07
N LEU A 202 -15.32 -31.36 -1.61
CA LEU A 202 -14.80 -31.11 -2.97
C LEU A 202 -15.77 -31.59 -4.06
N GLN A 203 -16.45 -32.71 -3.83
CA GLN A 203 -17.41 -33.24 -4.78
C GLN A 203 -18.55 -32.24 -5.02
N GLY A 204 -18.70 -31.80 -6.27
CA GLY A 204 -19.72 -30.81 -6.64
C GLY A 204 -19.43 -29.37 -6.19
N TRP A 205 -18.22 -29.07 -5.70
CA TRP A 205 -17.84 -27.71 -5.30
C TRP A 205 -17.91 -26.73 -6.49
N ALA A 206 -18.64 -25.64 -6.32
CA ALA A 206 -18.89 -24.63 -7.34
C ALA A 206 -17.95 -23.41 -7.26
N GLY A 207 -17.24 -23.23 -6.15
CA GLY A 207 -16.30 -22.12 -5.95
C GLY A 207 -14.94 -22.37 -6.62
N TYR A 208 -13.99 -21.47 -6.37
CA TYR A 208 -12.60 -21.68 -6.81
C TYR A 208 -12.04 -22.98 -6.25
N ARG A 209 -11.49 -23.84 -7.12
CA ARG A 209 -11.04 -25.20 -6.77
C ARG A 209 -9.53 -25.35 -6.58
N GLY A 210 -8.72 -24.32 -6.82
CA GLY A 210 -7.25 -24.40 -6.64
C GLY A 210 -6.48 -25.42 -7.50
N GLY A 211 -7.16 -26.17 -8.38
CA GLY A 211 -6.59 -27.30 -9.10
C GLY A 211 -6.90 -28.67 -8.49
N LEU A 212 -7.69 -28.71 -7.42
CA LEU A 212 -8.27 -29.93 -6.85
C LEU A 212 -9.38 -30.49 -7.75
N ASP A 213 -9.56 -31.81 -7.69
CA ASP A 213 -10.65 -32.51 -8.35
C ASP A 213 -11.96 -32.33 -7.58
N THR A 214 -13.02 -31.97 -8.30
CA THR A 214 -14.36 -31.76 -7.76
C THR A 214 -15.39 -32.75 -8.32
N LYS A 215 -14.93 -33.77 -9.07
CA LYS A 215 -15.79 -34.72 -9.78
C LYS A 215 -15.59 -36.17 -9.34
N ASN A 216 -14.35 -36.62 -9.22
CA ASN A 216 -14.02 -38.04 -9.05
C ASN A 216 -13.21 -38.32 -7.78
N ASP A 217 -13.16 -37.37 -6.84
CA ASP A 217 -12.49 -37.46 -5.53
C ASP A 217 -11.00 -37.86 -5.60
N THR A 218 -10.33 -37.61 -6.73
CA THR A 218 -8.92 -38.03 -6.90
C THR A 218 -7.93 -37.20 -6.09
N THR A 219 -8.37 -36.09 -5.50
CA THR A 219 -7.54 -35.19 -4.69
C THR A 219 -8.08 -35.06 -3.26
N GLY A 220 -8.76 -36.10 -2.76
CA GLY A 220 -9.38 -36.11 -1.44
C GLY A 220 -10.85 -35.70 -1.49
N LEU A 221 -11.52 -35.82 -0.34
CA LEU A 221 -12.96 -35.56 -0.21
C LEU A 221 -13.25 -34.13 0.24
N GLN A 222 -12.34 -33.53 1.00
CA GLN A 222 -12.52 -32.25 1.65
C GLN A 222 -11.25 -31.40 1.57
N SER A 223 -11.41 -30.10 1.77
CA SER A 223 -10.33 -29.11 1.82
C SER A 223 -10.77 -27.91 2.66
N ILE A 224 -9.84 -27.00 2.97
CA ILE A 224 -10.14 -25.74 3.65
C ILE A 224 -10.26 -24.63 2.60
N TYR A 225 -11.29 -23.81 2.74
CA TYR A 225 -11.59 -22.70 1.84
C TYR A 225 -12.06 -21.48 2.63
N THR A 226 -11.70 -20.28 2.16
CA THR A 226 -12.26 -19.04 2.71
C THR A 226 -12.38 -17.98 1.61
N VAL A 227 -13.31 -17.06 1.79
CA VAL A 227 -13.31 -15.78 1.07
C VAL A 227 -12.73 -14.72 2.00
N TYR A 228 -11.70 -14.01 1.54
CA TYR A 228 -11.07 -12.94 2.31
C TYR A 228 -10.93 -11.68 1.46
N GLN A 229 -11.55 -10.57 1.88
CA GLN A 229 -11.58 -9.29 1.12
C GLN A 229 -11.95 -9.45 -0.37
N GLY A 230 -12.89 -10.34 -0.66
CA GLY A 230 -13.33 -10.64 -2.03
C GLY A 230 -12.41 -11.57 -2.84
N HIS A 231 -11.35 -12.09 -2.24
CA HIS A 231 -10.51 -13.13 -2.81
C HIS A 231 -10.97 -14.51 -2.36
N GLU A 232 -11.06 -15.46 -3.29
CA GLU A 232 -11.26 -16.87 -2.97
C GLU A 232 -9.90 -17.53 -2.70
N LEU A 233 -9.75 -18.14 -1.53
CA LEU A 233 -8.53 -18.83 -1.10
C LEU A 233 -8.80 -20.33 -0.96
N MET A 234 -8.03 -21.14 -1.67
CA MET A 234 -8.06 -22.61 -1.58
C MET A 234 -6.80 -23.13 -0.89
N PHE A 235 -6.94 -24.00 0.11
CA PHE A 235 -5.80 -24.57 0.83
C PHE A 235 -5.55 -26.03 0.45
N HIS A 236 -4.35 -26.31 -0.07
CA HIS A 236 -3.90 -27.68 -0.31
C HIS A 236 -3.33 -28.27 0.97
N VAL A 237 -4.19 -28.89 1.78
CA VAL A 237 -3.82 -29.43 3.10
C VAL A 237 -3.25 -30.84 2.95
N SER A 238 -2.01 -31.05 3.41
CA SER A 238 -1.27 -32.30 3.20
C SER A 238 -1.99 -33.53 3.72
N THR A 239 -2.66 -33.44 4.88
CA THR A 239 -3.40 -34.54 5.51
C THR A 239 -4.76 -34.81 4.84
N MET A 240 -5.33 -33.85 4.11
CA MET A 240 -6.60 -34.02 3.39
C MET A 240 -6.42 -34.50 1.95
N LEU A 241 -5.19 -34.42 1.42
CA LEU A 241 -4.84 -34.99 0.12
C LEU A 241 -4.61 -36.52 0.23
N PRO A 242 -4.83 -37.29 -0.85
CA PRO A 242 -4.71 -38.75 -0.81
C PRO A 242 -3.31 -39.21 -0.41
N TYR A 243 -3.24 -40.23 0.44
CA TYR A 243 -2.02 -40.91 0.85
C TYR A 243 -1.86 -42.22 0.07
N SER A 244 -0.63 -42.54 -0.35
CA SER A 244 -0.30 -43.87 -0.89
C SER A 244 0.89 -44.46 -0.15
N LYS A 245 0.68 -45.59 0.52
CA LYS A 245 1.71 -46.28 1.31
C LYS A 245 2.87 -46.79 0.45
N GLU A 246 2.59 -47.12 -0.80
CA GLU A 246 3.54 -47.63 -1.78
C GLU A 246 4.43 -46.50 -2.33
N ASN A 247 3.97 -45.26 -2.25
CA ASN A 247 4.66 -44.08 -2.78
C ASN A 247 5.29 -43.26 -1.66
N LYS A 248 6.50 -43.63 -1.22
CA LYS A 248 7.25 -42.90 -0.18
C LYS A 248 7.42 -41.39 -0.48
N GLN A 249 7.46 -41.01 -1.76
CA GLN A 249 7.59 -39.61 -2.16
C GLN A 249 6.27 -38.84 -2.14
N GLN A 250 5.13 -39.52 -1.97
CA GLN A 250 3.79 -38.93 -1.96
C GLN A 250 3.58 -37.95 -3.12
N VAL A 251 3.89 -38.40 -4.34
CA VAL A 251 3.96 -37.56 -5.55
C VAL A 251 2.67 -36.77 -5.77
N GLU A 252 1.49 -37.34 -5.52
CA GLU A 252 0.22 -36.61 -5.68
C GLU A 252 0.09 -35.45 -4.68
N ARG A 253 0.51 -35.62 -3.42
CA ARG A 253 0.54 -34.52 -2.44
C ARG A 253 1.53 -33.43 -2.85
N LYS A 254 2.75 -33.84 -3.25
CA LYS A 254 3.79 -32.93 -3.75
C LYS A 254 3.39 -32.21 -5.03
N ARG A 255 2.59 -32.84 -5.89
CA ARG A 255 2.09 -32.23 -7.14
C ARG A 255 1.18 -31.03 -6.87
N HIS A 256 0.45 -31.02 -5.76
CA HIS A 256 -0.35 -29.85 -5.38
C HIS A 256 0.49 -28.86 -4.60
N ILE A 257 0.94 -29.24 -3.39
CA ILE A 257 1.64 -28.36 -2.45
C ILE A 257 2.99 -27.89 -2.99
N GLY A 258 3.76 -28.81 -3.60
CA GLY A 258 5.06 -28.48 -4.18
C GLY A 258 4.96 -27.59 -5.42
N ASN A 259 3.77 -27.37 -5.98
CA ASN A 259 3.52 -26.41 -7.07
C ASN A 259 2.85 -25.11 -6.58
N ASP A 260 2.68 -24.94 -5.26
CA ASP A 260 2.20 -23.70 -4.69
C ASP A 260 3.37 -22.75 -4.42
N ILE A 261 3.13 -21.46 -4.70
CA ILE A 261 4.13 -20.41 -4.54
C ILE A 261 4.44 -20.18 -3.06
N VAL A 262 3.38 -20.18 -2.24
CA VAL A 262 3.45 -19.97 -0.80
C VAL A 262 2.94 -21.24 -0.10
N THR A 263 3.70 -21.73 0.87
CA THR A 263 3.35 -22.91 1.67
C THR A 263 3.42 -22.57 3.16
N ILE A 264 2.32 -22.78 3.88
CA ILE A 264 2.28 -22.76 5.33
C ILE A 264 2.85 -24.09 5.83
N VAL A 265 3.79 -24.04 6.76
CA VAL A 265 4.30 -25.21 7.48
C VAL A 265 3.84 -25.10 8.92
N PHE A 266 2.92 -25.96 9.34
CA PHE A 266 2.55 -26.06 10.74
C PHE A 266 3.50 -27.04 11.42
N GLN A 267 4.36 -26.53 12.29
CA GLN A 267 5.37 -27.32 12.97
C GLN A 267 4.96 -27.61 14.42
N GLU A 268 5.03 -28.88 14.79
CA GLU A 268 4.93 -29.33 16.18
C GLU A 268 6.28 -29.33 16.89
N GLY A 269 6.22 -29.31 18.22
CA GLY A 269 7.37 -29.28 19.09
C GLY A 269 7.71 -27.87 19.58
N ASP A 270 8.57 -27.82 20.59
CA ASP A 270 9.01 -26.58 21.24
C ASP A 270 10.11 -25.87 20.42
N GLU A 271 10.43 -24.63 20.78
CA GLU A 271 11.46 -23.87 20.06
C GLU A 271 12.86 -24.49 20.08
N VAL A 272 13.12 -25.31 21.09
CA VAL A 272 14.40 -26.01 21.29
C VAL A 272 14.54 -27.22 20.35
N SER A 273 13.43 -27.76 19.82
CA SER A 273 13.47 -28.85 18.85
C SER A 273 13.87 -28.37 17.46
N SER A 274 14.35 -29.28 16.61
CA SER A 274 14.95 -28.96 15.32
C SER A 274 14.09 -27.98 14.50
N SER A 275 14.60 -26.78 14.26
CA SER A 275 13.87 -25.75 13.50
C SER A 275 13.75 -26.17 12.04
N PHE A 276 12.54 -26.11 11.48
CA PHE A 276 12.30 -26.28 10.04
C PHE A 276 13.28 -25.42 9.22
N LYS A 277 13.80 -25.96 8.12
CA LYS A 277 14.61 -25.24 7.14
C LYS A 277 13.99 -25.39 5.76
N PRO A 278 13.89 -24.33 4.94
CA PRO A 278 13.37 -24.43 3.58
C PRO A 278 14.03 -25.51 2.72
N SER A 279 15.33 -25.78 2.96
CA SER A 279 16.08 -26.84 2.27
C SER A 279 15.54 -28.26 2.50
N MET A 280 14.70 -28.47 3.53
CA MET A 280 14.05 -29.74 3.80
C MET A 280 12.97 -30.07 2.76
N ILE A 281 12.39 -29.06 2.11
CA ILE A 281 11.36 -29.21 1.08
C ILE A 281 11.96 -28.97 -0.31
N ARG A 282 11.94 -30.00 -1.16
CA ARG A 282 12.44 -29.90 -2.54
C ARG A 282 11.35 -29.40 -3.49
N SER A 283 11.27 -28.08 -3.65
CA SER A 283 10.41 -27.45 -4.66
C SER A 283 11.11 -26.35 -5.46
N HIS A 284 10.80 -26.28 -6.75
CA HIS A 284 11.16 -25.17 -7.65
C HIS A 284 10.08 -24.07 -7.69
N PHE A 285 8.87 -24.35 -7.21
CA PHE A 285 7.74 -23.42 -7.28
C PHE A 285 7.48 -22.72 -5.96
N THR A 286 7.84 -23.33 -4.83
CA THR A 286 7.69 -22.69 -3.52
C THR A 286 8.81 -21.68 -3.30
N HIS A 287 8.42 -20.42 -3.20
CA HIS A 287 9.33 -19.29 -2.97
C HIS A 287 9.15 -18.70 -1.58
N ILE A 288 8.04 -19.00 -0.90
CA ILE A 288 7.76 -18.52 0.46
C ILE A 288 7.26 -19.67 1.34
N PHE A 289 7.84 -19.79 2.53
CA PHE A 289 7.32 -20.64 3.61
C PHE A 289 6.87 -19.79 4.79
N ALA A 290 5.64 -20.01 5.26
CA ALA A 290 5.13 -19.44 6.49
C ALA A 290 5.14 -20.52 7.59
N LEU A 291 6.14 -20.47 8.46
CA LEU A 291 6.29 -21.42 9.55
C LEU A 291 5.43 -20.97 10.73
N VAL A 292 4.39 -21.75 11.04
CA VAL A 292 3.45 -21.51 12.14
C VAL A 292 3.72 -22.53 13.24
N ARG A 293 3.84 -22.05 14.48
CA ARG A 293 3.88 -22.89 15.68
C ARG A 293 2.82 -22.41 16.66
N TYR A 294 2.13 -23.35 17.28
CA TYR A 294 1.14 -23.05 18.33
C TYR A 294 1.74 -23.40 19.69
N ASN A 295 1.70 -22.45 20.62
CA ASN A 295 2.11 -22.64 22.00
C ASN A 295 0.85 -22.82 22.87
N SER A 296 0.68 -24.03 23.38
CA SER A 296 -0.47 -24.40 24.21
C SER A 296 -0.43 -23.82 25.63
N GLN A 297 0.74 -23.39 26.11
CA GLN A 297 0.88 -22.85 27.48
C GLN A 297 0.33 -21.42 27.61
N ASN A 298 0.47 -20.62 26.56
CA ASN A 298 0.05 -19.22 26.54
C ASN A 298 -1.01 -18.94 25.45
N ASP A 299 -1.58 -20.01 24.87
CA ASP A 299 -2.60 -19.98 23.82
C ASP A 299 -2.28 -19.02 22.67
N SER A 300 -1.04 -19.08 22.16
CA SER A 300 -0.53 -18.14 21.16
C SER A 300 0.04 -18.81 19.92
N TYR A 301 0.01 -18.10 18.80
CA TYR A 301 0.66 -18.50 17.56
C TYR A 301 1.96 -17.73 17.36
N ARG A 302 3.01 -18.42 16.90
CA ARG A 302 4.27 -17.81 16.49
C ARG A 302 4.47 -18.01 15.00
N LEU A 303 4.88 -16.95 14.32
CA LEU A 303 5.08 -16.94 12.87
C LEU A 303 6.54 -16.64 12.53
N LYS A 304 7.10 -17.39 11.58
CA LYS A 304 8.37 -17.06 10.91
C LYS A 304 8.18 -17.16 9.41
N ILE A 305 8.71 -16.20 8.65
CA ILE A 305 8.59 -16.22 7.19
C ILE A 305 9.97 -16.52 6.60
N PHE A 306 10.01 -17.48 5.68
CA PHE A 306 11.16 -17.71 4.82
C PHE A 306 10.77 -17.30 3.40
N SER A 307 11.51 -16.39 2.77
CA SER A 307 11.25 -15.96 1.40
C SER A 307 12.52 -16.07 0.57
N GLU A 308 12.41 -16.51 -0.68
CA GLU A 308 13.55 -16.52 -1.59
C GLU A 308 14.14 -15.10 -1.74
N GLU A 309 15.46 -14.97 -1.84
CA GLU A 309 16.12 -13.65 -1.91
C GLU A 309 15.65 -12.78 -3.08
N SER A 310 15.24 -13.41 -4.18
CA SER A 310 14.73 -12.76 -5.39
C SER A 310 13.35 -12.15 -5.21
N VAL A 311 12.60 -12.55 -4.18
CA VAL A 311 11.26 -12.04 -3.88
C VAL A 311 11.39 -10.68 -3.19
N PRO A 312 10.74 -9.62 -3.71
CA PRO A 312 10.68 -8.32 -3.04
C PRO A 312 10.07 -8.45 -1.65
N LEU A 313 10.43 -7.54 -0.73
CA LEU A 313 9.84 -7.48 0.60
C LEU A 313 8.33 -7.22 0.52
N PHE A 314 7.55 -7.93 1.35
CA PHE A 314 6.08 -7.91 1.27
C PHE A 314 5.41 -7.88 2.63
N GLY A 315 4.47 -6.94 2.81
CA GLY A 315 3.86 -6.64 4.11
C GLY A 315 2.73 -7.60 4.51
N PRO A 316 2.20 -7.48 5.74
CA PRO A 316 2.66 -6.60 6.83
C PRO A 316 3.99 -7.06 7.48
N PRO A 317 4.78 -6.17 8.11
CA PRO A 317 5.96 -6.58 8.88
C PRO A 317 5.58 -7.46 10.08
N LEU A 318 6.41 -8.46 10.40
CA LEU A 318 6.20 -9.27 11.61
C LEU A 318 6.32 -8.41 12.88
N PRO A 319 5.45 -8.63 13.90
CA PRO A 319 5.61 -7.99 15.20
C PRO A 319 6.90 -8.46 15.89
N SER A 320 7.37 -7.67 16.86
CA SER A 320 8.52 -8.01 17.71
C SER A 320 8.09 -8.12 19.17
N PRO A 321 8.00 -9.34 19.74
CA PRO A 321 8.27 -10.65 19.13
C PRO A 321 7.18 -11.09 18.13
N PRO A 322 7.47 -12.04 17.21
CA PRO A 322 6.52 -12.47 16.17
C PRO A 322 5.48 -13.46 16.71
N VAL A 323 4.81 -13.08 17.79
CA VAL A 323 3.86 -13.88 18.57
C VAL A 323 2.52 -13.16 18.60
N PHE A 324 1.45 -13.91 18.38
CA PHE A 324 0.08 -13.42 18.33
C PHE A 324 -0.75 -14.15 19.39
N THR A 325 -1.33 -13.40 20.32
CA THR A 325 -2.22 -13.91 21.36
C THR A 325 -3.69 -13.86 20.95
N ASP A 326 -4.06 -12.93 20.07
CA ASP A 326 -5.38 -12.90 19.44
C ASP A 326 -5.36 -13.76 18.17
N HIS A 327 -6.19 -14.81 18.13
CA HIS A 327 -6.24 -15.76 17.03
C HIS A 327 -6.88 -15.17 15.76
N HIS A 328 -7.85 -14.25 15.91
CA HIS A 328 -8.46 -13.58 14.77
C HIS A 328 -7.50 -12.56 14.15
N GLU A 329 -6.77 -11.82 14.97
CA GLU A 329 -5.70 -10.93 14.51
C GLU A 329 -4.62 -11.73 13.77
N PHE A 330 -4.18 -12.86 14.34
CA PHE A 330 -3.22 -13.76 13.69
C PHE A 330 -3.71 -14.24 12.33
N ARG A 331 -4.96 -14.68 12.24
CA ARG A 331 -5.58 -15.15 10.99
C ARG A 331 -5.53 -14.05 9.93
N ASP A 332 -6.00 -12.86 10.26
CA ASP A 332 -6.05 -11.75 9.30
C ASP A 332 -4.64 -11.32 8.87
N PHE A 333 -3.71 -11.23 9.82
CA PHE A 333 -2.30 -10.98 9.53
C PHE A 333 -1.73 -12.03 8.56
N LEU A 334 -1.92 -13.31 8.86
CA LEU A 334 -1.40 -14.42 8.06
C LEU A 334 -1.96 -14.38 6.65
N LEU A 335 -3.29 -14.27 6.47
CA LEU A 335 -3.90 -14.26 5.14
C LEU A 335 -3.39 -13.08 4.28
N VAL A 336 -3.30 -11.88 4.86
CA VAL A 336 -2.75 -10.71 4.15
C VAL A 336 -1.28 -10.94 3.78
N LYS A 337 -0.46 -11.45 4.72
CA LYS A 337 0.97 -11.74 4.51
C LYS A 337 1.17 -12.75 3.37
N LEU A 338 0.37 -13.81 3.31
CA LEU A 338 0.45 -14.83 2.25
C LEU A 338 0.04 -14.26 0.88
N ILE A 339 -1.05 -13.49 0.81
CA ILE A 339 -1.53 -12.84 -0.42
C ILE A 339 -0.45 -11.88 -0.97
N ASN A 340 0.12 -11.05 -0.10
CA ASN A 340 1.15 -10.10 -0.50
C ASN A 340 2.45 -10.81 -0.91
N GLY A 341 2.81 -11.88 -0.22
CA GLY A 341 3.95 -12.73 -0.59
C GLY A 341 3.80 -13.36 -1.97
N GLU A 342 2.64 -13.92 -2.30
CA GLU A 342 2.39 -14.46 -3.63
C GLU A 342 2.44 -13.35 -4.70
N LYS A 343 1.82 -12.19 -4.44
CA LYS A 343 1.86 -11.04 -5.36
C LYS A 343 3.30 -10.57 -5.61
N ALA A 344 4.12 -10.43 -4.57
CA ALA A 344 5.52 -10.06 -4.69
C ALA A 344 6.32 -11.10 -5.49
N THR A 345 6.03 -12.39 -5.27
CA THR A 345 6.69 -13.46 -6.05
C THR A 345 6.36 -13.37 -7.54
N LEU A 346 5.15 -12.96 -7.91
CA LEU A 346 4.76 -12.77 -9.31
C LEU A 346 5.50 -11.62 -10.02
N GLU A 347 6.14 -10.72 -9.27
CA GLU A 347 6.97 -9.62 -9.80
C GLU A 347 8.41 -10.06 -10.09
N THR A 348 8.84 -11.21 -9.57
CA THR A 348 10.17 -11.73 -9.86
C THR A 348 10.35 -12.04 -11.35
N PRO A 349 11.58 -11.92 -11.91
CA PRO A 349 11.79 -12.06 -13.35
C PRO A 349 11.29 -13.37 -13.95
N THR A 350 11.39 -14.47 -13.20
CA THR A 350 10.99 -15.81 -13.64
C THR A 350 9.48 -15.94 -13.83
N PHE A 351 8.69 -15.41 -12.89
CA PHE A 351 7.22 -15.41 -12.99
C PHE A 351 6.70 -14.30 -13.89
N ALA A 352 7.30 -13.10 -13.83
CA ALA A 352 6.92 -11.97 -14.66
C ALA A 352 6.98 -12.33 -16.15
N GLN A 353 8.07 -12.97 -16.61
CA GLN A 353 8.19 -13.41 -18.01
C GLN A 353 7.14 -14.46 -18.41
N LYS A 354 6.86 -15.45 -17.55
CA LYS A 354 5.83 -16.47 -17.80
C LYS A 354 4.43 -15.85 -17.84
N ARG A 355 4.15 -14.92 -16.92
CA ARG A 355 2.90 -14.16 -16.86
C ARG A 355 2.73 -13.30 -18.10
N GLN A 356 3.78 -12.62 -18.53
CA GLN A 356 3.80 -11.81 -19.74
C GLN A 356 3.45 -12.62 -21.00
N ARG A 357 4.05 -13.81 -21.15
CA ARG A 357 3.73 -14.73 -22.27
C ARG A 357 2.28 -15.20 -22.25
N THR A 358 1.78 -15.56 -21.07
CA THR A 358 0.38 -16.01 -20.90
C THR A 358 -0.58 -14.87 -21.22
N LEU A 359 -0.30 -13.67 -20.72
CA LEU A 359 -1.08 -12.48 -20.97
C LEU A 359 -1.07 -12.10 -22.47
N ASP A 360 0.09 -12.14 -23.13
CA ASP A 360 0.21 -11.92 -24.57
C ASP A 360 -0.63 -12.93 -25.36
N MET A 361 -0.55 -14.22 -25.02
CA MET A 361 -1.35 -15.28 -25.65
C MET A 361 -2.85 -15.04 -25.46
N LEU A 362 -3.30 -14.74 -24.23
CA LEU A 362 -4.72 -14.50 -23.92
C LEU A 362 -5.25 -13.24 -24.62
N ILE A 363 -4.50 -12.14 -24.60
CA ILE A 363 -4.88 -10.89 -25.26
C ILE A 363 -4.97 -11.11 -26.78
N ARG A 364 -4.03 -11.85 -27.38
CA ARG A 364 -4.06 -12.19 -28.82
C ARG A 364 -5.22 -13.10 -29.18
N SER A 365 -5.49 -14.13 -28.37
CA SER A 365 -6.65 -15.02 -28.57
C SER A 365 -7.95 -14.22 -28.52
N LEU A 366 -8.13 -13.41 -27.47
CA LEU A 366 -9.29 -12.54 -27.34
C LEU A 366 -9.41 -11.58 -28.54
N TYR A 367 -8.27 -11.11 -29.08
CA TYR A 367 -8.27 -10.18 -30.22
C TYR A 367 -8.74 -10.88 -31.49
N GLN A 368 -8.34 -12.14 -31.70
CA GLN A 368 -8.80 -12.96 -32.80
C GLN A 368 -10.30 -13.27 -32.69
N ASP A 369 -10.78 -13.60 -31.50
CA ASP A 369 -12.19 -13.93 -31.23
C ASP A 369 -13.12 -12.73 -31.42
N LEU A 370 -12.63 -11.51 -31.16
CA LEU A 370 -13.40 -10.27 -31.27
C LEU A 370 -13.29 -9.60 -32.65
N MET A 371 -12.30 -9.97 -33.45
CA MET A 371 -12.07 -9.45 -34.80
C MET A 371 -12.35 -10.44 -35.96
N PRO A 372 -13.33 -11.37 -35.91
CA PRO A 372 -13.74 -12.11 -37.10
C PRO A 372 -14.80 -11.32 -37.87
N ASP A 373 -14.37 -10.41 -38.76
CA ASP A 373 -15.11 -9.96 -39.97
C ASP A 373 -14.49 -8.69 -40.57
N LEU A 374 -13.26 -8.79 -41.07
CA LEU A 374 -12.67 -7.71 -41.88
C LEU A 374 -13.20 -7.71 -43.33
N HIS A 375 -14.01 -8.69 -43.75
CA HIS A 375 -14.35 -8.93 -45.16
C HIS A 375 -15.85 -8.92 -45.54
N LYS A 376 -16.79 -8.54 -44.66
CA LYS A 376 -18.18 -8.36 -45.08
C LYS A 376 -18.76 -7.00 -44.64
N ASN A 377 -19.22 -6.28 -45.67
CA ASN A 377 -20.10 -5.11 -45.67
C ASN A 377 -19.50 -3.79 -45.14
N MET A 378 -18.65 -3.23 -46.02
CA MET A 378 -18.60 -1.80 -46.31
C MET A 378 -20.00 -1.21 -46.44
N LEU A 379 -20.43 -0.38 -45.47
CA LEU A 379 -21.34 0.77 -45.62
C LEU A 379 -21.69 1.28 -44.21
N ASN A 380 -20.76 1.97 -43.56
CA ASN A 380 -21.04 3.04 -42.58
C ASN A 380 -19.70 3.53 -41.99
N ARG A 381 -18.98 4.32 -42.80
CA ARG A 381 -17.84 5.09 -42.34
C ARG A 381 -18.39 6.38 -41.69
N ARG A 382 -18.42 6.45 -40.36
CA ARG A 382 -18.51 7.73 -39.63
C ARG A 382 -17.39 7.78 -38.58
N SER A 383 -16.77 8.95 -38.49
CA SER A 383 -15.64 9.25 -37.61
C SER A 383 -16.10 9.29 -36.16
N PHE A 384 -15.51 8.46 -35.28
CA PHE A 384 -15.85 8.38 -33.86
C PHE A 384 -14.87 9.21 -33.02
N SER A 385 -15.20 10.49 -32.88
CA SER A 385 -14.70 11.35 -31.80
C SER A 385 -15.87 11.58 -30.87
N ASP A 386 -15.80 11.01 -29.67
CA ASP A 386 -16.32 11.52 -28.40
C ASP A 386 -16.77 10.36 -27.52
N VAL A 387 -16.17 10.27 -26.33
CA VAL A 387 -16.73 9.55 -25.17
C VAL A 387 -17.88 10.44 -24.67
N LEU A 388 -18.93 10.48 -25.50
CA LEU A 388 -20.26 11.14 -25.57
C LEU A 388 -20.56 12.39 -24.70
N PRO A 389 -21.29 13.39 -25.26
CA PRO A 389 -22.68 13.21 -25.74
C PRO A 389 -22.91 13.49 -27.23
N GLU A 390 -23.34 12.46 -27.98
CA GLU A 390 -24.15 12.62 -29.21
C GLU A 390 -25.62 12.85 -28.84
N SER A 391 -26.41 13.40 -29.79
CA SER A 391 -27.76 13.95 -29.59
C SER A 391 -28.71 13.10 -28.72
N PRO A 392 -29.61 13.73 -27.94
CA PRO A 392 -30.41 13.10 -26.90
C PRO A 392 -31.38 11.98 -27.36
N LYS A 393 -31.62 11.82 -28.67
CA LYS A 393 -32.54 10.79 -29.20
C LYS A 393 -31.88 9.44 -29.51
N SER A 394 -30.58 9.41 -29.85
CA SER A 394 -29.86 8.15 -30.16
C SER A 394 -29.14 7.56 -28.95
N ALA A 395 -28.65 8.41 -28.05
CA ALA A 395 -28.01 8.03 -26.79
C ALA A 395 -28.97 7.24 -25.88
N ARG A 396 -30.23 7.68 -25.79
CA ARG A 396 -31.25 7.04 -24.95
C ARG A 396 -31.54 5.59 -25.37
N LYS A 397 -31.60 5.31 -26.68
CA LYS A 397 -31.89 3.97 -27.21
C LYS A 397 -30.72 2.99 -27.06
N LYS A 398 -29.48 3.49 -27.16
CA LYS A 398 -28.26 2.69 -26.90
C LYS A 398 -28.05 2.45 -25.41
N GLU A 399 -28.33 3.44 -24.57
CA GLU A 399 -28.27 3.34 -23.12
C GLU A 399 -29.36 2.40 -22.57
N GLU A 400 -30.58 2.47 -23.10
CA GLU A 400 -31.65 1.51 -22.81
C GLU A 400 -31.28 0.09 -23.23
N ALA A 401 -30.57 -0.10 -24.36
CA ALA A 401 -30.07 -1.41 -24.76
C ALA A 401 -28.98 -1.94 -23.81
N ARG A 402 -28.05 -1.08 -23.37
CA ARG A 402 -27.02 -1.42 -22.36
C ARG A 402 -27.64 -1.78 -21.01
N GLN A 403 -28.62 -1.00 -20.56
CA GLN A 403 -29.36 -1.27 -19.32
C GLN A 403 -30.17 -2.56 -19.43
N ALA A 404 -30.82 -2.83 -20.58
CA ALA A 404 -31.58 -4.05 -20.80
C ALA A 404 -30.71 -5.31 -20.89
N GLU A 405 -29.46 -5.20 -21.31
CA GLU A 405 -28.49 -6.31 -21.36
C GLU A 405 -27.81 -6.52 -20.00
N PHE A 406 -27.48 -5.44 -19.29
CA PHE A 406 -27.00 -5.45 -17.89
C PHE A 406 -28.01 -6.13 -16.94
N VAL A 407 -29.29 -5.77 -17.04
CA VAL A 407 -30.37 -6.39 -16.24
C VAL A 407 -30.53 -7.88 -16.55
N ARG A 408 -30.25 -8.32 -17.79
CA ARG A 408 -30.34 -9.72 -18.20
C ARG A 408 -29.20 -10.58 -17.66
N ILE A 409 -28.06 -9.97 -17.34
CA ILE A 409 -26.82 -10.65 -16.91
C ILE A 409 -26.60 -10.54 -15.39
N GLY A 410 -27.10 -9.49 -14.74
CA GLY A 410 -26.75 -9.08 -13.37
C GLY A 410 -27.58 -9.63 -12.20
N GLN A 411 -28.06 -10.89 -12.25
CA GLN A 411 -28.62 -11.54 -11.05
C GLN A 411 -27.60 -12.48 -10.40
N VAL A 412 -26.61 -11.94 -9.70
CA VAL A 412 -25.98 -12.62 -8.55
C VAL A 412 -25.67 -11.57 -7.49
N LYS A 413 -26.51 -11.51 -6.46
CA LYS A 413 -26.23 -10.75 -5.23
C LYS A 413 -25.10 -11.45 -4.47
N SER A 414 -24.11 -10.70 -4.00
CA SER A 414 -23.34 -11.10 -2.83
C SER A 414 -23.27 -9.94 -1.85
N GLN A 415 -23.95 -10.13 -0.72
CA GLN A 415 -23.87 -9.30 0.47
C GLN A 415 -22.73 -9.84 1.31
N THR A 416 -21.78 -8.98 1.70
CA THR A 416 -21.10 -8.93 3.01
C THR A 416 -20.02 -7.86 2.94
N HIS A 417 -20.32 -6.66 3.43
CA HIS A 417 -19.32 -5.62 3.65
C HIS A 417 -18.63 -5.90 4.99
N GLN A 418 -17.38 -6.38 4.95
CA GLN A 418 -16.46 -6.27 6.09
C GLN A 418 -15.40 -5.24 5.71
N HIS A 419 -15.34 -4.16 6.49
CA HIS A 419 -14.52 -2.98 6.24
C HIS A 419 -13.02 -3.28 6.47
N CYS A 420 -12.17 -2.76 5.57
CA CYS A 420 -10.71 -2.93 5.69
C CYS A 420 -10.09 -1.85 6.60
N PRO A 421 -8.98 -2.11 7.32
CA PRO A 421 -8.38 -1.17 8.28
C PRO A 421 -7.95 0.19 7.71
N TRP A 422 -7.64 0.26 6.41
CA TRP A 422 -7.20 1.47 5.71
C TRP A 422 -8.34 2.21 4.99
N GLU A 423 -9.58 1.71 5.09
CA GLU A 423 -10.72 2.45 4.57
C GLU A 423 -10.94 3.68 5.44
N SER A 424 -11.00 4.86 4.80
CA SER A 424 -11.32 6.11 5.49
C SER A 424 -12.66 5.94 6.19
N GLN A 425 -12.63 5.85 7.52
CA GLN A 425 -13.84 5.78 8.31
C GLN A 425 -14.48 7.16 8.29
N SER A 426 -15.68 7.25 7.73
CA SER A 426 -16.48 8.47 7.86
C SER A 426 -16.95 8.54 9.29
N PHE A 427 -16.31 9.39 10.09
CA PHE A 427 -16.76 9.65 11.45
C PHE A 427 -18.17 10.25 11.46
N CYS A 428 -18.52 11.08 10.46
CA CYS A 428 -19.87 11.59 10.24
C CYS A 428 -20.04 12.03 8.78
N SER A 429 -21.26 11.83 8.27
CA SER A 429 -21.68 12.21 6.91
C SER A 429 -22.19 13.66 6.81
N THR A 430 -22.46 14.30 7.95
CA THR A 430 -23.05 15.64 8.05
C THR A 430 -22.52 16.36 9.28
N PHE A 431 -21.52 17.22 9.10
CA PHE A 431 -21.01 18.12 10.13
C PHE A 431 -21.47 19.55 9.80
N PRO A 432 -22.12 20.28 10.73
CA PRO A 432 -22.84 21.52 10.43
C PRO A 432 -21.94 22.74 10.24
N TYR A 433 -20.64 22.64 10.50
CA TYR A 433 -19.68 23.74 10.44
C TYR A 433 -18.54 23.46 9.46
N ASP A 434 -17.93 24.51 8.91
CA ASP A 434 -16.73 24.35 8.09
C ASP A 434 -15.51 24.08 9.00
N ILE A 435 -14.78 23.01 8.68
CA ILE A 435 -13.60 22.58 9.44
C ILE A 435 -12.38 23.38 8.97
N VAL A 436 -11.70 24.01 9.92
CA VAL A 436 -10.46 24.77 9.67
C VAL A 436 -9.23 23.87 9.82
N CYS A 437 -9.14 23.15 10.95
CA CYS A 437 -8.13 22.15 11.21
C CYS A 437 -8.64 21.18 12.28
N ALA A 438 -8.08 19.98 12.35
CA ALA A 438 -8.42 18.98 13.34
C ALA A 438 -7.20 18.12 13.67
N ASP A 439 -7.23 17.47 14.83
CA ASP A 439 -6.22 16.49 15.23
C ASP A 439 -6.83 15.43 16.17
N SER A 440 -6.25 14.24 16.21
CA SER A 440 -6.73 13.12 17.00
C SER A 440 -6.44 13.30 18.49
N TRP A 441 -7.41 12.94 19.34
CA TRP A 441 -7.24 12.91 20.79
C TRP A 441 -7.85 11.63 21.36
N GLY A 442 -7.02 10.66 21.73
CA GLY A 442 -7.45 9.31 22.09
C GLY A 442 -8.22 8.65 20.94
N GLN A 443 -9.47 8.25 21.22
CA GLN A 443 -10.39 7.67 20.23
C GLN A 443 -11.35 8.69 19.60
N SER A 444 -11.15 9.99 19.88
CA SER A 444 -11.99 11.07 19.38
C SER A 444 -11.17 12.06 18.54
N LEU A 445 -11.84 13.08 17.99
CA LEU A 445 -11.24 14.11 17.14
C LEU A 445 -11.51 15.49 17.75
N LEU A 446 -10.48 16.31 17.92
CA LEU A 446 -10.63 17.71 18.27
C LEU A 446 -10.69 18.54 16.98
N VAL A 447 -11.77 19.28 16.79
CA VAL A 447 -12.07 19.99 15.54
C VAL A 447 -12.18 21.49 15.80
N ALA A 448 -11.36 22.28 15.11
CA ALA A 448 -11.54 23.73 15.03
C ALA A 448 -12.43 24.08 13.85
N THR A 449 -13.46 24.87 14.13
CA THR A 449 -14.44 25.33 13.16
C THR A 449 -14.30 26.82 12.91
N ASP A 450 -14.86 27.30 11.81
CA ASP A 450 -14.84 28.71 11.44
C ASP A 450 -15.76 29.58 12.33
N THR A 451 -16.85 29.02 12.84
CA THR A 451 -17.97 29.75 13.45
C THR A 451 -18.30 29.34 14.88
N ALA A 452 -18.07 28.07 15.25
CA ALA A 452 -18.41 27.51 16.57
C ALA A 452 -17.21 27.39 17.53
N GLY A 453 -16.00 27.78 17.12
CA GLY A 453 -14.80 27.59 17.94
C GLY A 453 -14.26 26.17 17.84
N VAL A 454 -13.78 25.59 18.95
CA VAL A 454 -13.16 24.26 18.96
C VAL A 454 -14.01 23.29 19.76
N MET A 455 -14.25 22.11 19.21
CA MET A 455 -15.13 21.10 19.80
C MET A 455 -14.50 19.72 19.73
N ILE A 456 -14.82 18.86 20.69
CA ILE A 456 -14.60 17.42 20.57
C ILE A 456 -15.72 16.83 19.73
N TRP A 457 -15.36 15.90 18.86
CA TRP A 457 -16.27 15.08 18.11
C TRP A 457 -17.23 14.36 19.06
N ASP A 458 -18.53 14.70 18.98
CA ASP A 458 -19.65 14.51 19.95
C ASP A 458 -20.27 15.84 20.46
N ASP A 459 -20.05 16.96 19.73
CA ASP A 459 -20.65 18.28 19.98
C ASP A 459 -20.32 18.93 21.34
N VAL A 460 -19.23 18.50 21.99
CA VAL A 460 -18.76 19.12 23.23
C VAL A 460 -17.80 20.26 22.94
N GLN A 461 -18.25 21.49 23.16
CA GLN A 461 -17.44 22.68 22.92
C GLN A 461 -16.34 22.84 23.97
N VAL A 462 -15.08 22.90 23.54
CA VAL A 462 -13.90 23.07 24.40
C VAL A 462 -13.52 24.55 24.49
N PHE A 463 -13.54 25.22 23.33
CA PHE A 463 -13.23 26.64 23.22
C PHE A 463 -14.30 27.36 22.42
N ASP A 464 -14.65 28.57 22.84
CA ASP A 464 -15.65 29.37 22.13
C ASP A 464 -15.07 30.01 20.85
N LYS A 465 -15.94 30.66 20.08
CA LYS A 465 -15.55 31.36 18.83
C LYS A 465 -14.56 32.52 19.03
N THR A 466 -14.24 32.93 20.27
CA THR A 466 -13.30 34.03 20.52
C THR A 466 -11.84 33.62 20.31
N ILE A 467 -11.56 32.31 20.25
CA ILE A 467 -10.26 31.74 19.87
C ILE A 467 -10.37 31.05 18.50
N ALA A 468 -10.11 31.83 17.44
CA ALA A 468 -10.17 31.33 16.07
C ALA A 468 -8.91 30.52 15.73
N VAL A 469 -8.89 29.24 16.12
CA VAL A 469 -7.77 28.32 15.85
C VAL A 469 -7.66 28.04 14.35
N LYS A 470 -6.43 28.14 13.82
CA LYS A 470 -6.09 27.93 12.41
C LYS A 470 -5.10 26.78 12.16
N GLN A 471 -4.34 26.40 13.19
CA GLN A 471 -3.49 25.21 13.20
C GLN A 471 -3.54 24.64 14.62
N MET A 472 -3.53 23.32 14.74
CA MET A 472 -3.46 22.62 16.02
C MET A 472 -2.56 21.38 15.90
N HIS A 473 -1.92 21.01 17.01
CA HIS A 473 -1.20 19.76 17.17
C HIS A 473 -1.43 19.22 18.59
N ILE A 474 -1.84 17.96 18.70
CA ILE A 474 -2.07 17.23 19.94
C ILE A 474 -0.88 16.30 20.18
N LEU A 475 -0.22 16.49 21.31
CA LEU A 475 0.95 15.73 21.74
C LEU A 475 0.61 14.97 23.02
N GLU A 476 -0.14 13.86 22.87
CA GLU A 476 -0.62 13.06 24.01
C GLU A 476 0.50 12.58 24.94
N PRO A 477 1.64 12.02 24.44
CA PRO A 477 2.72 11.57 25.32
C PRO A 477 3.34 12.70 26.16
N GLN A 478 3.16 13.95 25.70
CA GLN A 478 3.72 15.14 26.33
C GLN A 478 2.70 15.93 27.16
N ASP A 479 1.43 15.52 27.16
CA ASP A 479 0.28 16.21 27.76
C ASP A 479 0.08 17.65 27.24
N LEU A 480 0.28 17.88 25.93
CA LEU A 480 0.20 19.22 25.34
C LEU A 480 -0.75 19.32 24.15
N LEU A 481 -1.51 20.42 24.11
CA LEU A 481 -2.20 20.93 22.93
C LEU A 481 -1.55 22.25 22.52
N ILE A 482 -0.98 22.32 21.32
CA ILE A 482 -0.41 23.54 20.76
C ILE A 482 -1.35 24.04 19.67
N THR A 483 -1.72 25.32 19.71
CA THR A 483 -2.60 25.91 18.71
C THR A 483 -2.09 27.26 18.24
N ARG A 484 -2.28 27.57 16.96
CA ARG A 484 -2.19 28.94 16.43
C ARG A 484 -3.60 29.49 16.33
N ALA A 485 -3.86 30.61 17.00
CA ALA A 485 -5.15 31.30 16.90
C ALA A 485 -5.00 32.69 16.28
N ASP A 486 -5.82 32.96 15.27
CA ASP A 486 -5.79 34.22 14.52
C ASP A 486 -6.75 35.27 15.08
N LYS A 487 -6.25 36.51 15.11
CA LYS A 487 -7.10 37.71 15.24
C LYS A 487 -6.53 38.84 14.40
N GLY A 488 -6.39 38.62 13.09
CA GLY A 488 -5.73 39.57 12.19
C GLY A 488 -4.26 39.76 12.57
N LYS A 489 -3.85 41.00 12.90
CA LYS A 489 -2.45 41.34 13.23
C LYS A 489 -1.94 40.77 14.57
N ASP A 490 -2.80 40.12 15.35
CA ASP A 490 -2.53 39.62 16.71
C ASP A 490 -2.38 38.08 16.81
N ALA A 491 -2.20 37.39 15.69
CA ALA A 491 -1.99 35.95 15.63
C ALA A 491 -0.87 35.47 16.57
N ARG A 492 -1.09 34.39 17.33
CA ARG A 492 -0.15 33.88 18.34
C ARG A 492 -0.29 32.38 18.52
N LEU A 493 0.77 31.75 19.07
CA LEU A 493 0.72 30.39 19.57
C LEU A 493 0.23 30.34 21.03
N TYR A 494 -0.56 29.31 21.32
CA TYR A 494 -1.05 28.97 22.64
C TYR A 494 -0.68 27.52 22.96
N VAL A 495 -0.32 27.27 24.21
CA VAL A 495 0.00 25.92 24.71
C VAL A 495 -0.90 25.61 25.88
N PHE A 496 -1.58 24.47 25.84
CA PHE A 496 -2.49 24.01 26.88
C PHE A 496 -2.08 22.61 27.37
N ARG A 497 -2.41 22.29 28.62
CA ARG A 497 -2.32 20.92 29.14
C ARG A 497 -3.56 20.11 28.74
N LEU A 498 -3.37 18.95 28.11
CA LEU A 498 -4.50 18.09 27.73
C LEU A 498 -5.26 17.61 28.98
N GLY A 499 -4.56 17.25 30.05
CA GLY A 499 -5.15 16.84 31.33
C GLY A 499 -5.99 17.94 31.99
N ALA A 500 -5.60 19.21 31.84
CA ALA A 500 -6.40 20.34 32.33
C ALA A 500 -7.65 20.55 31.47
N ILE A 501 -7.56 20.33 30.15
CA ILE A 501 -8.72 20.37 29.26
C ILE A 501 -9.69 19.24 29.62
N LYS A 502 -9.19 18.01 29.75
CA LYS A 502 -9.97 16.81 30.10
C LYS A 502 -10.68 16.96 31.43
N ARG A 503 -9.98 17.38 32.49
CA ARG A 503 -10.59 17.64 33.80
C ARG A 503 -11.68 18.70 33.74
N GLY A 504 -11.46 19.78 32.98
CA GLY A 504 -12.48 20.81 32.77
C GLY A 504 -13.74 20.28 32.07
N LEU A 505 -13.61 19.31 31.17
CA LEU A 505 -14.74 18.67 30.50
C LEU A 505 -15.50 17.72 31.45
N GLU A 506 -14.78 16.93 32.24
CA GLU A 506 -15.35 16.03 33.26
C GLU A 506 -16.10 16.80 34.34
N GLU A 507 -15.56 17.94 34.77
CA GLU A 507 -16.16 18.84 35.77
C GLU A 507 -17.27 19.75 35.18
N ARG A 508 -17.57 19.65 33.88
CA ARG A 508 -18.51 20.52 33.15
C ARG A 508 -18.23 22.01 33.36
N GLN A 509 -16.95 22.39 33.41
CA GLN A 509 -16.55 23.80 33.45
C GLN A 509 -17.05 24.55 32.21
N LEU A 510 -17.26 25.86 32.36
CA LEU A 510 -17.67 26.73 31.26
C LEU A 510 -16.67 26.65 30.10
N VAL A 511 -17.21 26.74 28.88
CA VAL A 511 -16.43 26.79 27.64
C VAL A 511 -15.37 27.88 27.74
N ARG A 512 -14.10 27.55 27.44
CA ARG A 512 -12.99 28.48 27.58
C ARG A 512 -13.06 29.55 26.50
N SER A 513 -13.02 30.80 26.92
CA SER A 513 -12.90 31.96 26.04
C SER A 513 -11.46 32.45 25.98
N LYS A 514 -11.20 33.42 25.10
CA LYS A 514 -9.88 34.04 24.95
C LYS A 514 -9.37 34.69 26.25
N CYS A 515 -10.24 35.21 27.12
CA CYS A 515 -9.77 35.80 28.38
C CYS A 515 -9.22 34.75 29.34
N ASP A 516 -9.74 33.53 29.26
CA ASP A 516 -9.33 32.40 30.09
C ASP A 516 -8.00 31.79 29.60
N CYS A 517 -7.68 32.02 28.33
CA CYS A 517 -6.45 31.54 27.70
C CYS A 517 -5.25 32.51 27.81
N ARG A 518 -5.30 33.55 28.67
CA ARG A 518 -4.24 34.58 28.73
C ARG A 518 -2.89 34.03 29.16
N GLU A 519 -2.86 33.11 30.11
CA GLU A 519 -1.64 32.52 30.68
C GLU A 519 -1.02 31.46 29.76
N ASN A 520 -1.78 30.98 28.78
CA ASN A 520 -1.38 29.94 27.83
C ASN A 520 -0.65 30.49 26.60
N LYS A 521 -0.28 31.78 26.59
CA LYS A 521 0.29 32.47 25.41
C LYS A 521 1.81 32.38 25.35
N LEU A 522 2.34 32.04 24.18
CA LEU A 522 3.76 32.22 23.88
C LEU A 522 4.02 33.66 23.41
N GLU A 523 4.41 34.56 24.31
CA GLU A 523 4.41 36.02 24.08
C GLU A 523 5.25 36.50 22.88
N LYS A 524 6.40 35.89 22.58
CA LYS A 524 7.22 36.30 21.42
C LYS A 524 6.68 35.84 20.05
N THR A 525 5.56 35.10 20.02
CA THR A 525 4.97 34.57 18.77
C THR A 525 3.92 35.50 18.15
N LYS A 526 3.89 36.78 18.56
CA LYS A 526 2.95 37.76 18.02
C LYS A 526 3.18 37.98 16.52
N GLY A 527 2.10 37.83 15.75
CA GLY A 527 2.11 37.91 14.29
C GLY A 527 2.50 36.59 13.61
N CYS A 528 2.55 35.48 14.35
CA CYS A 528 2.83 34.16 13.78
C CYS A 528 1.72 33.77 12.79
N HIS A 529 2.09 33.56 11.53
CA HIS A 529 1.17 33.17 10.46
C HIS A 529 1.25 31.68 10.13
N LEU A 530 2.32 31.01 10.53
CA LEU A 530 2.56 29.58 10.33
C LEU A 530 3.47 29.05 11.44
N TYR A 531 3.22 27.84 11.94
CA TYR A 531 4.21 27.11 12.75
C TYR A 531 4.30 25.64 12.33
N SER A 532 5.41 25.01 12.70
CA SER A 532 5.63 23.57 12.60
C SER A 532 6.32 23.06 13.86
N ILE A 533 6.14 21.79 14.15
CA ILE A 533 6.82 21.07 15.24
C ILE A 533 7.63 19.91 14.67
N ASN A 534 8.56 19.36 15.44
CA ASN A 534 9.17 18.08 15.11
C ASN A 534 8.22 16.93 15.48
N THR A 535 8.19 15.93 14.62
CA THR A 535 7.17 14.87 14.63
C THR A 535 7.74 13.47 14.85
N HIS A 536 9.06 13.32 14.80
CA HIS A 536 9.76 12.06 15.11
C HIS A 536 10.46 12.16 16.47
N HIS A 537 10.95 11.03 16.99
CA HIS A 537 11.44 10.82 18.38
C HIS A 537 12.70 11.61 18.77
N GLY A 538 12.75 12.92 18.50
CA GLY A 538 13.68 13.82 19.14
C GLY A 538 13.45 13.80 20.65
N SER A 539 14.54 13.80 21.41
CA SER A 539 14.50 13.86 22.88
C SER A 539 13.84 15.15 23.39
N GLU A 540 13.79 16.20 22.58
CA GLU A 540 13.20 17.50 22.90
C GLU A 540 12.15 17.93 21.86
N LEU A 541 11.06 18.52 22.35
CA LEU A 541 10.04 19.14 21.50
C LEU A 541 10.53 20.48 20.99
N ARG A 542 10.57 20.62 19.67
CA ARG A 542 10.98 21.83 18.95
C ARG A 542 9.82 22.39 18.18
N ILE A 543 9.71 23.71 18.20
CA ILE A 543 8.67 24.49 17.52
C ILE A 543 9.39 25.58 16.73
N VAL A 544 9.05 25.71 15.44
CA VAL A 544 9.44 26.87 14.64
C VAL A 544 8.18 27.67 14.35
N ALA A 545 8.17 28.93 14.76
CA ALA A 545 7.09 29.88 14.48
C ALA A 545 7.55 30.89 13.42
N ALA A 546 6.87 30.92 12.27
CA ALA A 546 7.14 31.90 11.22
C ALA A 546 6.34 33.19 11.48
N ILE A 547 7.04 34.32 11.47
CA ILE A 547 6.51 35.68 11.66
C ILE A 547 7.04 36.53 10.50
N ARG A 548 6.22 36.71 9.46
CA ARG A 548 6.66 37.30 8.19
C ARG A 548 7.90 36.56 7.65
N THR A 549 9.04 37.23 7.54
CA THR A 549 10.30 36.67 7.06
C THR A 549 11.19 36.09 8.17
N LYS A 550 10.71 36.01 9.41
CA LYS A 550 11.50 35.53 10.55
C LYS A 550 11.00 34.16 11.01
N LEU A 551 11.92 33.24 11.25
CA LEU A 551 11.66 31.97 11.92
C LEU A 551 12.14 32.07 13.37
N LEU A 552 11.22 31.94 14.31
CA LEU A 552 11.51 31.91 15.73
C LEU A 552 11.56 30.46 16.20
N LEU A 553 12.74 30.01 16.64
CA LEU A 553 12.97 28.67 17.15
C LEU A 553 12.73 28.62 18.67
N ILE A 554 11.91 27.67 19.09
CA ILE A 554 11.48 27.45 20.47
C ILE A 554 11.67 25.97 20.79
N THR A 555 12.27 25.65 21.94
CA THR A 555 12.35 24.28 22.45
C THR A 555 11.66 24.17 23.80
N ARG A 556 11.21 22.98 24.17
CA ARG A 556 10.72 22.68 25.52
C ARG A 556 11.90 22.26 26.41
N LYS A 557 12.06 22.91 27.56
CA LYS A 557 13.04 22.53 28.58
C LYS A 557 12.66 21.16 29.18
N HIS A 558 13.65 20.26 29.30
CA HIS A 558 13.49 19.09 30.14
C HIS A 558 13.46 19.50 31.62
N PRO A 559 12.50 19.02 32.44
CA PRO A 559 12.54 19.24 33.87
C PRO A 559 13.74 18.48 34.45
N ARG A 560 14.87 19.17 34.64
CA ARG A 560 15.96 18.65 35.49
C ARG A 560 15.37 18.48 36.88
N PHE A 561 15.39 17.26 37.41
CA PHE A 561 15.06 16.88 38.78
C PHE A 561 14.91 18.08 39.73
N SER A 562 13.69 18.63 39.79
CA SER A 562 13.31 19.61 40.78
C SER A 562 12.03 19.12 41.40
N ALA A 563 12.10 18.99 42.72
CA ALA A 563 11.10 18.44 43.61
C ALA A 563 9.72 19.07 43.39
N VAL A 564 8.68 18.21 43.43
CA VAL A 564 7.28 18.57 43.69
C VAL A 564 6.80 19.82 42.95
N ALA A 565 6.58 19.72 41.64
CA ALA A 565 5.87 20.77 40.91
C ALA A 565 4.38 20.75 41.33
N SER A 566 4.02 21.65 42.24
CA SER A 566 2.64 22.05 42.52
C SER A 566 1.95 22.41 41.20
N GLY A 567 0.73 21.90 40.98
CA GLY A 567 -0.03 22.01 39.72
C GLY A 567 -0.55 23.40 39.35
N THR A 568 0.27 24.45 39.49
CA THR A 568 -0.07 25.86 39.28
C THR A 568 0.84 26.61 38.30
N GLU A 569 1.92 26.01 37.78
CA GLU A 569 2.77 26.67 36.79
C GLU A 569 2.17 26.56 35.37
N SER A 570 2.22 27.67 34.63
CA SER A 570 1.67 27.73 33.27
C SER A 570 2.50 26.87 32.31
N PRO A 571 1.88 26.08 31.40
CA PRO A 571 2.62 25.23 30.46
C PRO A 571 3.59 25.98 29.55
N VAL A 572 3.43 27.30 29.38
CA VAL A 572 4.32 28.11 28.53
C VAL A 572 5.69 28.37 29.17
N GLU A 573 5.83 28.25 30.49
CA GLU A 573 7.09 28.48 31.20
C GLU A 573 8.15 27.40 30.92
N GLU A 574 7.68 26.24 30.45
CA GLU A 574 8.53 25.14 29.99
C GLU A 574 9.20 25.44 28.64
N PHE A 575 8.79 26.50 27.92
CA PHE A 575 9.32 26.80 26.60
C PHE A 575 10.42 27.86 26.65
N GLN A 576 11.50 27.59 25.92
CA GLN A 576 12.65 28.47 25.77
C GLN A 576 12.82 28.91 24.32
N TYR A 577 12.99 30.21 24.13
CA TYR A 577 13.40 30.78 22.85
C TYR A 577 14.89 30.54 22.64
N ILE A 578 15.22 29.89 21.52
CA ILE A 578 16.61 29.57 21.18
C ILE A 578 17.21 30.68 20.32
N ARG A 579 16.64 30.92 19.14
CA ARG A 579 17.17 31.90 18.18
C ARG A 579 16.11 32.38 17.19
N GLU A 580 16.47 33.39 16.43
CA GLU A 580 15.72 33.87 15.26
C GLU A 580 16.57 33.64 14.00
N ILE A 581 15.95 33.17 12.92
CA ILE A 581 16.56 33.03 11.59
C ILE A 581 15.78 33.91 10.61
N CYS A 582 16.48 34.71 9.81
CA CYS A 582 15.87 35.60 8.83
C CYS A 582 15.84 34.95 7.44
N LEU A 583 14.70 35.01 6.78
CA LEU A 583 14.44 34.54 5.43
C LEU A 583 14.39 35.71 4.45
N CYS A 584 14.60 35.39 3.17
CA CYS A 584 14.39 36.34 2.08
C CYS A 584 12.91 36.70 1.90
N ASP A 585 12.01 35.74 2.13
CA ASP A 585 10.57 35.90 1.93
C ASP A 585 9.77 35.16 3.00
N PRO A 586 8.50 35.57 3.24
CA PRO A 586 7.64 34.85 4.17
C PRO A 586 7.34 33.43 3.70
N PRO A 587 7.53 32.40 4.55
CA PRO A 587 7.26 31.03 4.17
C PRO A 587 5.75 30.79 4.11
N VAL A 588 5.33 30.03 3.10
CA VAL A 588 3.95 29.60 2.88
C VAL A 588 3.72 28.22 3.50
N VAL A 589 4.74 27.36 3.45
CA VAL A 589 4.75 26.01 3.99
C VAL A 589 6.08 25.79 4.71
N MET A 590 6.08 24.99 5.78
CA MET A 590 7.24 24.71 6.59
C MET A 590 7.16 23.32 7.23
N ALA A 591 8.30 22.64 7.34
CA ALA A 591 8.46 21.39 8.07
C ALA A 591 9.78 21.39 8.83
N LEU A 592 9.80 20.83 10.05
CA LEU A 592 11.04 20.53 10.76
C LEU A 592 11.55 19.17 10.31
N VAL A 593 12.85 19.06 10.16
CA VAL A 593 13.54 17.83 9.80
C VAL A 593 14.58 17.54 10.88
N ASP A 594 14.37 16.46 11.63
CA ASP A 594 15.31 15.93 12.60
C ASP A 594 16.55 15.36 11.86
N GLY A 595 17.74 15.62 12.40
CA GLY A 595 18.98 15.05 11.85
C GLY A 595 19.01 13.52 11.97
N PRO A 596 19.57 12.78 11.00
CA PRO A 596 19.50 11.32 10.94
C PRO A 596 20.29 10.59 12.05
N THR A 597 21.15 11.31 12.75
CA THR A 597 21.84 10.87 13.97
C THR A 597 21.93 12.09 14.87
N GLY A 598 21.85 11.95 16.19
CA GLY A 598 21.93 13.09 17.14
C GLY A 598 23.23 13.92 17.10
N GLU A 599 24.12 13.63 16.14
CA GLU A 599 25.36 14.34 15.83
C GLU A 599 25.20 15.33 14.66
N ASN A 600 24.13 15.23 13.86
CA ASN A 600 23.87 16.09 12.70
C ASN A 600 23.01 17.31 13.07
N ASP A 601 23.26 18.44 12.40
CA ASP A 601 22.45 19.64 12.55
C ASP A 601 21.01 19.40 12.09
N ASN A 602 20.06 19.92 12.87
CA ASN A 602 18.65 19.91 12.50
C ASN A 602 18.38 20.89 11.35
N MET A 603 17.40 20.56 10.52
CA MET A 603 17.06 21.36 9.34
C MET A 603 15.60 21.83 9.38
N ILE A 604 15.33 22.95 8.71
CA ILE A 604 13.99 23.50 8.53
C ILE A 604 13.74 23.63 7.03
N CYS A 605 12.77 22.88 6.51
CA CYS A 605 12.32 23.07 5.14
C CYS A 605 11.31 24.20 5.08
N VAL A 606 11.52 25.16 4.20
CA VAL A 606 10.59 26.28 3.96
C VAL A 606 10.30 26.44 2.47
N ALA A 607 9.05 26.74 2.16
CA ALA A 607 8.62 27.02 0.79
C ALA A 607 8.18 28.48 0.66
N TYR A 608 8.75 29.20 -0.31
CA TYR A 608 8.35 30.56 -0.65
C TYR A 608 8.67 30.86 -2.12
N LYS A 609 7.96 31.83 -2.70
CA LYS A 609 8.07 32.20 -4.12
C LYS A 609 7.90 30.97 -5.05
N HIS A 610 8.99 30.48 -5.62
CA HIS A 610 9.05 29.37 -6.57
C HIS A 610 10.06 28.30 -6.14
N GLN A 611 10.34 28.17 -4.83
CA GLN A 611 11.34 27.23 -4.35
C GLN A 611 11.04 26.67 -2.97
N PHE A 612 11.68 25.53 -2.68
CA PHE A 612 11.84 24.97 -1.36
C PHE A 612 13.32 25.08 -0.98
N ASP A 613 13.58 25.71 0.15
CA ASP A 613 14.92 25.81 0.73
C ASP A 613 14.97 25.02 2.04
N LEU A 614 16.14 24.47 2.32
CA LEU A 614 16.46 23.75 3.54
C LEU A 614 17.44 24.61 4.35
N ILE A 615 17.08 24.90 5.59
CA ILE A 615 17.79 25.86 6.43
C ILE A 615 18.39 25.11 7.61
N ASN A 616 19.69 25.28 7.83
CA ASN A 616 20.36 24.72 8.99
C ASN A 616 19.97 25.52 10.25
N GLU A 617 19.47 24.81 11.26
CA GLU A 617 19.01 25.42 12.51
C GLU A 617 20.16 26.06 13.32
N SER A 618 21.34 25.45 13.28
CA SER A 618 22.55 25.85 14.02
C SER A 618 23.31 27.00 13.36
N THR A 619 23.34 27.08 12.03
CA THR A 619 24.03 28.17 11.33
C THR A 619 23.08 29.26 10.82
N GLY A 620 21.88 28.88 10.39
CA GLY A 620 20.96 29.74 9.66
C GLY A 620 21.21 29.77 8.15
N ASP A 621 22.16 28.97 7.65
CA ASP A 621 22.46 28.89 6.23
C ASP A 621 21.32 28.20 5.47
N ALA A 622 20.94 28.78 4.33
CA ALA A 622 19.86 28.29 3.49
C ALA A 622 20.40 27.67 2.20
N TYR A 623 19.93 26.47 1.88
CA TYR A 623 20.29 25.73 0.68
C TYR A 623 19.05 25.45 -0.15
N ARG A 624 19.10 25.70 -1.46
CA ARG A 624 17.96 25.42 -2.33
C ARG A 624 17.83 23.92 -2.56
N LEU A 625 16.73 23.34 -2.08
CA LEU A 625 16.42 21.92 -2.23
C LEU A 625 15.67 21.64 -3.54
N HIS A 626 14.70 22.48 -3.90
CA HIS A 626 13.88 22.28 -5.10
C HIS A 626 13.42 23.62 -5.69
N HIS A 627 13.46 23.73 -7.02
CA HIS A 627 12.90 24.88 -7.74
C HIS A 627 11.66 24.45 -8.51
N VAL A 628 10.60 25.25 -8.43
CA VAL A 628 9.34 24.99 -9.11
C VAL A 628 9.31 25.76 -10.42
N ASP A 629 9.46 25.03 -11.52
CA ASP A 629 9.35 25.58 -12.88
C ASP A 629 7.87 25.73 -13.28
N ALA A 630 7.24 26.78 -12.75
CA ALA A 630 5.86 27.14 -13.08
C ALA A 630 5.65 28.65 -12.96
N ASN A 631 4.81 29.22 -13.84
CA ASN A 631 4.44 30.65 -13.79
C ASN A 631 3.71 31.04 -12.50
N ARG A 632 3.00 30.09 -11.87
CA ARG A 632 2.33 30.27 -10.59
C ARG A 632 2.47 28.99 -9.77
N VAL A 633 2.84 29.14 -8.50
CA VAL A 633 3.04 28.03 -7.57
C VAL A 633 2.04 28.15 -6.44
N ASN A 634 1.29 27.07 -6.20
CA ASN A 634 0.44 26.93 -5.02
C ASN A 634 1.07 25.88 -4.12
N PHE A 635 1.79 26.31 -3.09
CA PHE A 635 2.36 25.37 -2.12
C PHE A 635 1.24 24.72 -1.32
N VAL A 636 1.30 23.39 -1.18
CA VAL A 636 0.30 22.61 -0.45
C VAL A 636 0.88 22.17 0.90
N ALA A 637 2.00 21.42 0.87
CA ALA A 637 2.58 20.83 2.07
C ALA A 637 4.06 20.51 1.86
N ALA A 638 4.79 20.44 2.96
CA ALA A 638 6.12 19.85 3.07
C ALA A 638 6.01 18.87 4.23
N ILE A 639 6.29 17.60 3.97
CA ILE A 639 6.10 16.53 4.95
C ILE A 639 7.44 15.83 5.10
N ASP A 640 7.99 15.85 6.31
CA ASP A 640 9.13 15.03 6.68
C ASP A 640 8.71 13.57 6.77
N VAL A 641 9.51 12.71 6.15
CA VAL A 641 9.32 11.26 6.07
C VAL A 641 10.66 10.66 6.46
N TYR A 642 10.67 9.67 7.35
CA TYR A 642 11.91 9.04 7.81
C TYR A 642 11.88 7.58 7.43
N GLU A 643 12.97 7.12 6.85
CA GLU A 643 13.20 5.73 6.44
C GLU A 643 14.61 5.37 6.89
N ASP A 644 14.76 4.32 7.70
CA ASP A 644 16.05 3.82 8.19
C ASP A 644 16.92 4.87 8.92
N GLY A 645 16.27 5.79 9.63
CA GLY A 645 16.93 6.91 10.31
C GLY A 645 17.36 8.04 9.37
N GLU A 646 17.18 7.89 8.07
CA GLU A 646 17.44 8.94 7.09
C GLU A 646 16.20 9.82 6.89
N ALA A 647 16.42 11.13 6.89
CA ALA A 647 15.35 12.08 6.68
C ALA A 647 15.08 12.27 5.18
N GLY A 648 13.82 12.33 4.81
CA GLY A 648 13.30 12.66 3.49
C GLY A 648 12.20 13.72 3.58
N LEU A 649 11.94 14.39 2.48
CA LEU A 649 10.93 15.44 2.38
C LEU A 649 10.03 15.18 1.17
N LEU A 650 8.74 15.09 1.43
CA LEU A 650 7.71 15.12 0.40
C LEU A 650 7.25 16.57 0.19
N LEU A 651 7.68 17.15 -0.94
CA LEU A 651 7.43 18.52 -1.34
C LEU A 651 6.20 18.59 -2.25
N CYS A 652 5.09 19.10 -1.74
CA CYS A 652 3.82 19.13 -2.44
C CYS A 652 3.42 20.56 -2.84
N TYR A 653 3.22 20.75 -4.14
CA TYR A 653 2.83 22.03 -4.73
C TYR A 653 2.01 21.79 -6.00
N ASN A 654 1.06 22.69 -6.27
CA ASN A 654 0.06 22.51 -7.31
C ASN A 654 -0.59 21.13 -7.18
N TYR A 655 -0.50 20.31 -8.21
CA TYR A 655 -1.01 18.94 -8.22
C TYR A 655 0.12 17.91 -8.12
N ILE A 656 1.35 18.28 -7.76
CA ILE A 656 2.51 17.38 -7.76
C ILE A 656 3.08 17.25 -6.35
N CYS A 657 3.51 16.05 -5.99
CA CYS A 657 4.37 15.80 -4.83
C CYS A 657 5.68 15.18 -5.30
N TYR A 658 6.79 15.78 -4.86
CA TYR A 658 8.15 15.31 -5.12
C TYR A 658 8.76 14.81 -3.82
N TYR A 659 9.19 13.56 -3.78
CA TYR A 659 10.00 13.05 -2.69
C TYR A 659 11.46 13.38 -2.95
N LYS A 660 12.14 13.92 -1.93
CA LYS A 660 13.57 14.21 -1.92
C LYS A 660 14.20 13.74 -0.63
N LYS A 661 15.26 12.95 -0.74
CA LYS A 661 16.06 12.53 0.41
C LYS A 661 16.94 13.70 0.90
N VAL A 662 17.06 13.86 2.22
CA VAL A 662 17.91 14.87 2.87
C VAL A 662 19.21 14.20 3.30
N CYS A 663 20.32 14.50 2.61
CA CYS A 663 21.62 13.90 2.96
C CYS A 663 22.23 14.57 4.21
N PRO A 664 22.90 13.81 5.10
CA PRO A 664 23.60 14.37 6.27
C PRO A 664 24.75 15.31 5.85
N PHE A 665 24.98 16.33 6.69
CA PHE A 665 25.92 17.42 6.42
C PHE A 665 27.33 17.08 6.92
N ASN A 666 28.25 16.73 6.02
CA ASN A 666 29.67 16.52 6.36
C ASN A 666 30.56 17.72 5.97
N GLY A 667 30.13 18.93 6.30
CA GLY A 667 30.98 20.14 6.39
C GLY A 667 31.68 20.64 5.12
N SER A 668 31.54 20.01 3.94
CA SER A 668 32.31 20.44 2.76
C SER A 668 31.83 19.98 1.37
N THR A 669 30.67 19.31 1.24
CA THR A 669 30.21 18.75 -0.06
C THR A 669 28.75 19.16 -0.36
N PRO A 670 28.39 19.51 -1.61
CA PRO A 670 27.03 19.95 -1.93
C PRO A 670 25.98 18.85 -1.65
N MET A 671 24.91 19.24 -0.96
CA MET A 671 23.78 18.40 -0.48
C MET A 671 22.89 17.81 -1.59
N ILE A 672 23.31 17.83 -2.86
CA ILE A 672 22.49 17.41 -3.99
C ILE A 672 23.27 16.38 -4.79
N GLN A 673 23.18 15.11 -4.38
CA GLN A 673 23.30 14.02 -5.34
C GLN A 673 21.91 13.77 -5.89
N SER A 674 21.74 13.87 -7.21
CA SER A 674 20.56 13.34 -7.90
C SER A 674 20.56 11.82 -7.71
N ASN A 675 19.98 11.36 -6.60
CA ASN A 675 19.92 9.93 -6.29
C ASN A 675 18.84 9.26 -7.13
N THR A 676 19.07 7.98 -7.43
CA THR A 676 18.15 7.08 -8.14
C THR A 676 16.82 6.82 -7.40
N SER A 677 16.63 7.41 -6.22
CA SER A 677 15.47 7.25 -5.32
C SER A 677 14.52 8.45 -5.26
N ASP A 678 14.81 9.56 -5.96
CA ASP A 678 13.86 10.66 -6.08
C ASP A 678 12.69 10.22 -6.97
N PHE A 679 11.47 10.24 -6.42
CA PHE A 679 10.26 9.95 -7.17
C PHE A 679 9.26 11.09 -7.03
N HIS A 680 8.35 11.18 -7.99
CA HIS A 680 7.26 12.13 -7.94
C HIS A 680 5.97 11.45 -8.34
N PHE A 681 4.89 11.95 -7.79
CA PHE A 681 3.55 11.57 -8.20
C PHE A 681 2.69 12.81 -8.32
N SER A 682 1.63 12.68 -9.11
CA SER A 682 0.69 13.77 -9.35
C SER A 682 -0.68 13.40 -8.84
N TRP A 683 -1.30 14.32 -8.14
CA TRP A 683 -2.72 14.30 -7.80
C TRP A 683 -3.54 14.66 -9.03
N ASN A 684 -4.72 14.07 -9.16
CA ASN A 684 -5.66 14.39 -10.24
C ASN A 684 -6.28 15.79 -10.09
N GLN A 685 -6.27 16.33 -8.87
CA GLN A 685 -6.64 17.68 -8.53
C GLN A 685 -5.70 18.17 -7.43
N MET A 686 -5.38 19.47 -7.42
CA MET A 686 -4.61 20.06 -6.33
C MET A 686 -5.30 19.76 -4.99
N PRO A 687 -4.64 19.04 -4.07
CA PRO A 687 -5.19 18.81 -2.74
C PRO A 687 -5.28 20.14 -1.99
N ASN A 688 -6.36 20.35 -1.23
CA ASN A 688 -6.52 21.53 -0.38
C ASN A 688 -5.55 21.52 0.81
N ALA A 689 -5.27 20.32 1.33
CA ALA A 689 -4.28 20.03 2.36
C ALA A 689 -3.89 18.55 2.24
N ILE A 690 -2.74 18.18 2.78
CA ILE A 690 -2.29 16.79 2.90
C ILE A 690 -2.05 16.56 4.39
N GLY A 691 -2.84 15.68 5.00
CA GLY A 691 -2.63 15.21 6.37
C GLY A 691 -1.51 14.18 6.42
N ARG A 692 -0.93 13.98 7.60
CA ARG A 692 -0.06 12.84 7.87
C ARG A 692 -0.85 11.57 8.08
#